data_AF-A0A152A3M1-F1
#
_entry.id   AF-A0A152A3M1-F1
#
_cell.length_a   1.000
_cell.length_b   1.000
_cell.length_c   1.000
_cell.angle_alpha   90.00
_cell.angle_beta   90.00
_cell.angle_gamma   90.00
#
_symmetry.space_group_name_H-M   'P 1'
#
loop_
_entity.id
_entity.type
_entity.pdbx_description
1 polymer ?
#
loop_
_entity_poly.entity_id
_entity_poly.type
_entity_poly.pdbx_seq_one_letter_code
_entity_poly.pdbx_strand_id
1 'polypeptide(L)'
;MGNNQSSFQISNGKPVSAFYNEKVDQSIVVSRNAILTFNDKTREQVNAVASKKNIHYAIKSEDGDIIVTAEDDFFIRIYNSNSGFIKQLPNLSPNTVSGDFISIAHKENIKCLLLVQGDKVLSGSIDGTLRLWDIINGDLISIYLLSPSNNPTVSGSTSSSSTSGHASVTSLAYDESRGIILSGSSDGIIRKFSYQDKHIISILEGHKRGAILNLIHITKHDLLLSSSMDKSIRLWDIDSGKELTGCYFFSQIMVYDSHRDILFAGNDEGEILIMRIEKFKEKWLIKKLSLMELHKPPILHLSYNTYSDSLMVTCIEGNISNVPNVTGINFNSIVNSQQPDIQQNDDTSSQQQEGQAQNESFLSNYDSDNEIDDYLQTSEDNDSFEQLNSLSESDIHHLIHELDIFKKNQGLDLLPETDQLSSKKITSKLTFLESIGTEFLASDEKKSKLLLDFKKIKETTEELEDEYKECLQSLISSKFGRYAIDHENSKITKELSIAQRRQAIIERHKKELEEFEQSTEKELEEFDSKLPRITKKVAGDFLSNRDRYNQSQGSINQSIATYLSSSFPAIRDRYYIGSLISEHSSTVFKGIDIDQLKPIAVKVLPPGITLNPLKHQNIVVVHDIIETEQSIYVISELCESNLISFLKDSKEEQISIDIIRSIMKQLLLCLESLHENSLVYRDLLPSKILISSLNQSQITVKLPHLGIMKSLLGTIESETPEDNGMIFSPPEVFCRIISTESDIWSLGCVFLYLLQSRSERTLKQPLFSGHDAKDVIENIVRVVGRPFQRDIDDLIQNNSSIEQDGVDLLEFASTLPVPFEDFIDILKSNVSRLNSELDALDLLLQMLKFTPQNRITIQNALNHRFFQ
;
A
#
# COMPACT_ATOMS: atom_id res chain seq x y z
N MET A 1 -13.97 -3.91 -19.27
CA MET A 1 -13.71 -3.20 -20.54
C MET A 1 -12.82 -4.09 -21.38
N GLY A 2 -13.33 -4.59 -22.52
CA GLY A 2 -12.55 -5.37 -23.47
C GLY A 2 -11.70 -4.44 -24.32
N ASN A 3 -10.40 -4.69 -24.33
CA ASN A 3 -9.54 -4.37 -25.45
C ASN A 3 -8.60 -5.56 -25.64
N ASN A 4 -8.66 -6.17 -26.82
CA ASN A 4 -7.65 -7.08 -27.34
C ASN A 4 -6.32 -6.33 -27.45
N GLN A 5 -5.61 -6.14 -26.34
CA GLN A 5 -4.17 -5.93 -26.39
C GLN A 5 -3.58 -7.30 -26.72
N SER A 6 -3.13 -7.43 -27.96
CA SER A 6 -2.40 -8.59 -28.49
C SER A 6 -1.35 -9.07 -27.49
N SER A 7 -1.68 -10.14 -26.78
CA SER A 7 -0.75 -10.86 -25.91
C SER A 7 0.41 -11.36 -26.76
N PHE A 8 1.63 -11.02 -26.37
CA PHE A 8 2.83 -11.62 -26.96
C PHE A 8 2.82 -13.12 -26.66
N GLN A 9 2.62 -13.98 -27.66
CA GLN A 9 2.82 -15.42 -27.50
C GLN A 9 4.30 -15.73 -27.66
N ILE A 10 4.92 -16.18 -26.57
CA ILE A 10 6.32 -16.61 -26.55
C ILE A 10 6.39 -18.06 -27.03
N SER A 11 7.08 -18.31 -28.14
CA SER A 11 7.25 -19.66 -28.71
C SER A 11 8.25 -20.54 -27.93
N ASN A 12 9.14 -19.95 -27.14
CA ASN A 12 10.31 -20.62 -26.54
C ASN A 12 10.17 -20.93 -25.04
N GLY A 13 9.04 -21.52 -24.64
CA GLY A 13 8.81 -22.03 -23.28
C GLY A 13 8.14 -21.03 -22.32
N LYS A 14 7.78 -21.50 -21.11
CA LYS A 14 7.05 -20.70 -20.11
C LYS A 14 7.91 -19.51 -19.62
N PRO A 15 7.38 -18.28 -19.58
CA PRO A 15 8.11 -17.13 -19.05
C PRO A 15 8.30 -17.26 -17.53
N VAL A 16 9.43 -16.74 -17.06
CA VAL A 16 9.83 -16.70 -15.65
C VAL A 16 9.81 -15.26 -15.16
N SER A 17 10.43 -14.34 -15.91
CA SER A 17 10.44 -12.91 -15.59
C SER A 17 10.49 -12.05 -16.85
N ALA A 18 10.09 -10.78 -16.72
CA ALA A 18 10.13 -9.81 -17.80
C ALA A 18 10.59 -8.44 -17.27
N PHE A 19 11.48 -7.81 -18.02
CA PHE A 19 12.13 -6.56 -17.67
C PHE A 19 12.08 -5.57 -18.82
N TYR A 20 11.88 -4.29 -18.52
CA TYR A 20 11.96 -3.22 -19.51
C TYR A 20 13.38 -2.63 -19.55
N ASN A 21 13.90 -2.30 -20.73
CA ASN A 21 15.17 -1.57 -20.90
C ASN A 21 14.89 -0.14 -21.37
N GLU A 22 15.02 0.80 -20.45
CA GLU A 22 14.75 2.23 -20.68
C GLU A 22 15.71 2.87 -21.69
N LYS A 23 16.96 2.40 -21.78
CA LYS A 23 17.97 2.99 -22.67
C LYS A 23 17.71 2.68 -24.15
N VAL A 24 17.01 1.56 -24.43
CA VAL A 24 16.91 0.99 -25.79
C VAL A 24 15.45 0.79 -26.24
N ASP A 25 14.45 1.13 -25.41
CA ASP A 25 13.03 0.82 -25.63
C ASP A 25 12.80 -0.67 -25.98
N GLN A 26 13.45 -1.57 -25.23
CA GLN A 26 13.39 -3.01 -25.45
C GLN A 26 12.91 -3.75 -24.22
N SER A 27 11.98 -4.68 -24.41
CA SER A 27 11.54 -5.60 -23.37
C SER A 27 12.33 -6.90 -23.44
N ILE A 28 12.91 -7.28 -22.31
CA ILE A 28 13.64 -8.53 -22.14
C ILE A 28 12.75 -9.51 -21.40
N VAL A 29 12.53 -10.67 -21.98
CA VAL A 29 11.73 -11.74 -21.41
C VAL A 29 12.61 -12.95 -21.17
N VAL A 30 12.68 -13.39 -19.91
CA VAL A 30 13.38 -14.60 -19.54
C VAL A 30 12.37 -15.73 -19.49
N SER A 31 12.48 -16.67 -20.42
CA SER A 31 11.77 -17.95 -20.37
C SER A 31 12.59 -19.00 -19.63
N ARG A 32 11.98 -20.16 -19.32
CA ARG A 32 12.72 -21.27 -18.73
C ARG A 32 13.96 -21.65 -19.53
N ASN A 33 13.96 -21.51 -20.85
CA ASN A 33 15.01 -22.08 -21.70
C ASN A 33 15.78 -21.02 -22.50
N ALA A 34 15.39 -19.74 -22.43
CA ALA A 34 16.00 -18.69 -23.22
C ALA A 34 15.75 -17.30 -22.62
N ILE A 35 16.64 -16.37 -22.93
CA ILE A 35 16.47 -14.94 -22.73
C ILE A 35 16.16 -14.33 -24.10
N LEU A 36 14.99 -13.73 -24.24
CA LEU A 36 14.47 -13.15 -25.47
C LEU A 36 14.46 -11.64 -25.32
N THR A 37 14.90 -10.91 -26.35
CA THR A 37 14.77 -9.46 -26.39
C THR A 37 13.80 -9.06 -27.50
N PHE A 38 12.89 -8.16 -27.17
CA PHE A 38 11.86 -7.64 -28.06
C PHE A 38 12.02 -6.13 -28.18
N ASN A 39 11.79 -5.63 -29.39
CA ASN A 39 11.67 -4.19 -29.61
C ASN A 39 10.22 -3.79 -29.36
N ASP A 40 9.97 -2.87 -28.43
CA ASP A 40 8.60 -2.53 -28.05
C ASP A 40 7.86 -1.69 -29.10
N LYS A 41 8.60 -0.99 -29.98
CA LYS A 41 8.03 -0.21 -31.09
C LYS A 41 7.58 -1.11 -32.24
N THR A 42 8.41 -2.07 -32.63
CA THR A 42 8.09 -2.97 -33.76
C THR A 42 7.39 -4.25 -33.32
N ARG A 43 7.43 -4.58 -32.03
CA ARG A 43 6.97 -5.84 -31.42
C ARG A 43 7.64 -7.09 -31.98
N GLU A 44 8.76 -6.92 -32.68
CA GLU A 44 9.54 -8.02 -33.23
C GLU A 44 10.61 -8.48 -32.25
N GLN A 45 10.89 -9.78 -32.28
CA GLN A 45 11.98 -10.37 -31.53
C GLN A 45 13.31 -9.97 -32.17
N VAL A 46 14.16 -9.29 -31.40
CA VAL A 46 15.48 -8.80 -31.85
C VAL A 46 16.56 -9.86 -31.63
N ASN A 47 16.58 -10.48 -30.46
CA ASN A 47 17.59 -11.46 -30.08
C ASN A 47 17.00 -12.60 -29.26
N ALA A 48 17.64 -13.77 -29.32
CA ALA A 48 17.35 -14.91 -28.46
C ALA A 48 18.65 -15.59 -28.04
N VAL A 49 18.89 -15.62 -26.73
CA VAL A 49 20.03 -16.29 -26.12
C VAL A 49 19.50 -17.52 -25.39
N ALA A 50 19.87 -18.72 -25.84
CA ALA A 50 19.49 -19.96 -25.16
C ALA A 50 20.19 -20.06 -23.79
N SER A 51 19.44 -20.45 -22.75
CA SER A 51 20.02 -20.77 -21.45
C SER A 51 20.71 -22.13 -21.50
N LYS A 52 21.65 -22.38 -20.57
CA LYS A 52 22.37 -23.66 -20.54
C LYS A 52 21.51 -24.76 -19.90
N LYS A 53 20.74 -24.40 -18.87
CA LYS A 53 19.75 -25.22 -18.17
C LYS A 53 18.48 -24.40 -17.94
N ASN A 54 17.46 -25.02 -17.36
CA ASN A 54 16.23 -24.28 -17.13
C ASN A 54 16.46 -23.20 -16.07
N ILE A 55 15.91 -22.03 -16.31
CA ILE A 55 15.98 -20.88 -15.41
C ILE A 55 14.81 -20.93 -14.43
N HIS A 56 15.11 -20.78 -13.15
CA HIS A 56 14.15 -20.70 -12.05
C HIS A 56 13.89 -19.27 -11.57
N TYR A 57 14.95 -18.46 -11.51
CA TYR A 57 14.88 -17.08 -11.06
C TYR A 57 15.86 -16.24 -11.87
N ALA A 58 15.49 -15.00 -12.16
CA ALA A 58 16.37 -14.08 -12.88
C ALA A 58 16.20 -12.65 -12.37
N ILE A 59 17.29 -11.91 -12.37
CA ILE A 59 17.32 -10.48 -12.06
C ILE A 59 18.11 -9.76 -13.15
N LYS A 60 17.85 -8.46 -13.29
CA LYS A 60 18.49 -7.58 -14.25
C LYS A 60 19.26 -6.49 -13.52
N SER A 61 20.42 -6.09 -14.05
CA SER A 61 21.18 -4.94 -13.56
C SER A 61 20.50 -3.61 -13.92
N GLU A 62 20.65 -2.59 -13.08
CA GLU A 62 20.12 -1.24 -13.31
C GLU A 62 20.59 -0.66 -14.65
N ASP A 63 21.84 -0.92 -15.04
CA ASP A 63 22.40 -0.44 -16.31
C ASP A 63 21.78 -1.09 -17.55
N GLY A 64 21.09 -2.21 -17.36
CA GLY A 64 20.27 -2.87 -18.36
C GLY A 64 20.98 -3.94 -19.21
N ASP A 65 22.30 -4.02 -19.15
CA ASP A 65 23.10 -4.88 -20.03
C ASP A 65 23.27 -6.30 -19.52
N ILE A 66 23.16 -6.51 -18.20
CA ILE A 66 23.49 -7.78 -17.54
C ILE A 66 22.26 -8.41 -16.89
N ILE A 67 22.08 -9.71 -17.12
CA ILE A 67 21.03 -10.55 -16.55
C ILE A 67 21.70 -11.67 -15.77
N VAL A 68 21.35 -11.79 -14.49
CA VAL A 68 21.83 -12.85 -13.62
C VAL A 68 20.70 -13.86 -13.43
N THR A 69 21.01 -15.13 -13.64
CA THR A 69 20.04 -16.24 -13.63
C THR A 69 20.46 -17.30 -12.64
N ALA A 70 19.48 -17.88 -11.96
CA ALA A 70 19.62 -19.11 -11.18
C ALA A 70 19.01 -20.26 -11.98
N GLU A 71 19.79 -21.31 -12.22
CA GLU A 71 19.39 -22.45 -13.06
C GLU A 71 19.26 -23.76 -12.27
N ASP A 72 18.53 -24.75 -12.82
CA ASP A 72 18.20 -26.04 -12.19
C ASP A 72 19.43 -26.86 -11.70
N ASP A 73 20.61 -26.58 -12.22
CA ASP A 73 21.87 -27.24 -11.82
C ASP A 73 22.57 -26.55 -10.63
N PHE A 74 21.85 -25.67 -9.92
CA PHE A 74 22.31 -24.92 -8.75
C PHE A 74 23.47 -23.95 -9.04
N PHE A 75 23.67 -23.57 -10.30
CA PHE A 75 24.63 -22.55 -10.68
C PHE A 75 23.95 -21.20 -10.89
N ILE A 76 24.72 -20.14 -10.67
CA ILE A 76 24.34 -18.78 -11.06
C ILE A 76 25.06 -18.48 -12.36
N ARG A 77 24.32 -18.02 -13.38
CA ARG A 77 24.88 -17.68 -14.69
C ARG A 77 24.56 -16.25 -15.05
N ILE A 78 25.54 -15.60 -15.67
CA ILE A 78 25.50 -14.19 -16.04
C ILE A 78 25.47 -14.11 -17.56
N TYR A 79 24.47 -13.41 -18.07
CA TYR A 79 24.20 -13.21 -19.47
C TYR A 79 24.22 -11.72 -19.79
N ASN A 80 24.73 -11.38 -20.97
CA ASN A 80 24.51 -10.08 -21.57
C ASN A 80 23.29 -10.17 -22.49
N SER A 81 22.44 -9.14 -22.50
CA SER A 81 21.26 -9.10 -23.38
C SER A 81 21.63 -9.19 -24.88
N ASN A 82 22.81 -8.71 -25.26
CA ASN A 82 23.26 -8.60 -26.65
C ASN A 82 24.29 -9.68 -26.99
N SER A 83 25.33 -9.85 -26.17
CA SER A 83 26.45 -10.76 -26.47
C SER A 83 26.25 -12.20 -25.98
N GLY A 84 25.18 -12.47 -25.22
CA GLY A 84 24.87 -13.81 -24.72
C GLY A 84 25.62 -14.19 -23.44
N PHE A 85 25.88 -15.47 -23.24
CA PHE A 85 26.49 -16.00 -22.00
C PHE A 85 27.86 -15.37 -21.73
N ILE A 86 28.04 -14.78 -20.54
CA ILE A 86 29.30 -14.18 -20.08
C ILE A 86 30.06 -15.18 -19.20
N LYS A 87 29.45 -15.61 -18.09
CA LYS A 87 30.15 -16.33 -17.01
C LYS A 87 29.20 -17.19 -16.16
N GLN A 88 29.78 -18.15 -15.44
CA GLN A 88 29.12 -19.03 -14.47
C GLN A 88 29.81 -18.91 -13.11
N LEU A 89 29.02 -18.93 -12.04
CA LEU A 89 29.46 -18.91 -10.64
C LEU A 89 29.03 -20.20 -9.96
N PRO A 90 29.93 -20.90 -9.23
CA PRO A 90 31.37 -20.65 -9.06
C PRO A 90 32.18 -20.84 -10.35
N ASN A 91 33.32 -20.14 -10.45
CA ASN A 91 34.27 -20.32 -11.55
C ASN A 91 35.06 -21.63 -11.38
N LEU A 92 34.68 -22.67 -12.13
CA LEU A 92 35.34 -23.97 -12.10
C LEU A 92 36.57 -23.95 -13.04
N SER A 93 37.70 -23.42 -12.58
CA SER A 93 38.97 -23.56 -13.30
C SER A 93 39.61 -24.94 -13.04
N PRO A 94 40.27 -25.56 -14.03
CA PRO A 94 40.78 -26.94 -13.89
C PRO A 94 41.99 -27.12 -12.96
N ASN A 95 42.51 -26.06 -12.32
CA ASN A 95 43.81 -26.10 -11.61
C ASN A 95 43.77 -25.75 -10.10
N THR A 96 42.61 -25.63 -9.45
CA THR A 96 42.56 -25.39 -8.00
C THR A 96 42.69 -26.69 -7.20
N VAL A 97 43.94 -27.12 -7.02
CA VAL A 97 44.37 -28.12 -6.04
C VAL A 97 44.49 -27.46 -4.67
N SER A 98 43.35 -27.17 -4.04
CA SER A 98 43.32 -26.87 -2.60
C SER A 98 41.97 -27.19 -1.97
N GLY A 99 41.88 -28.38 -1.39
CA GLY A 99 41.30 -28.55 -0.05
C GLY A 99 39.79 -28.62 0.09
N ASP A 100 39.02 -27.57 -0.22
CA ASP A 100 37.64 -27.47 0.27
C ASP A 100 36.62 -26.94 -0.78
N PHE A 101 35.88 -27.89 -1.36
CA PHE A 101 34.42 -27.91 -1.59
C PHE A 101 33.65 -26.62 -2.00
N ILE A 102 33.71 -26.19 -3.27
CA ILE A 102 32.54 -25.56 -3.92
C ILE A 102 32.45 -25.99 -5.39
N SER A 103 31.86 -27.15 -5.65
CA SER A 103 31.58 -27.60 -7.03
C SER A 103 30.34 -26.96 -7.65
N ILE A 104 29.47 -26.36 -6.83
CA ILE A 104 28.14 -25.80 -7.19
C ILE A 104 27.86 -24.54 -6.36
N ALA A 105 27.01 -23.63 -6.85
CA ALA A 105 26.77 -22.36 -6.16
C ALA A 105 26.02 -22.57 -4.84
N HIS A 106 25.01 -23.42 -4.80
CA HIS A 106 24.30 -23.82 -3.58
C HIS A 106 24.08 -25.34 -3.54
N LYS A 107 23.78 -25.88 -2.36
CA LYS A 107 23.47 -27.32 -2.22
C LYS A 107 22.04 -27.67 -2.66
N GLU A 108 21.16 -26.68 -2.65
CA GLU A 108 19.76 -26.77 -3.07
C GLU A 108 19.35 -25.58 -3.94
N ASN A 109 18.09 -25.58 -4.40
CA ASN A 109 17.53 -24.57 -5.29
C ASN A 109 17.70 -23.14 -4.75
N ILE A 110 18.19 -22.25 -5.61
CA ILE A 110 18.31 -20.82 -5.33
C ILE A 110 16.92 -20.19 -5.50
N LYS A 111 16.44 -19.50 -4.47
CA LYS A 111 15.10 -18.89 -4.44
C LYS A 111 15.10 -17.41 -4.73
N CYS A 112 16.19 -16.73 -4.39
CA CYS A 112 16.31 -15.29 -4.58
C CYS A 112 17.75 -14.90 -4.92
N LEU A 113 17.86 -13.84 -5.73
CA LEU A 113 19.11 -13.22 -6.13
C LEU A 113 18.98 -11.71 -5.93
N LEU A 114 20.08 -11.06 -5.56
CA LEU A 114 20.16 -9.61 -5.41
C LEU A 114 21.53 -9.11 -5.89
N LEU A 115 21.56 -8.06 -6.71
CA LEU A 115 22.80 -7.38 -7.08
C LEU A 115 23.20 -6.42 -5.95
N VAL A 116 24.47 -6.44 -5.57
CA VAL A 116 25.03 -5.61 -4.50
C VAL A 116 26.19 -4.82 -5.10
N GLN A 117 26.18 -3.49 -4.96
CA GLN A 117 27.27 -2.61 -5.42
C GLN A 117 27.60 -2.72 -6.93
N GLY A 118 26.72 -3.32 -7.74
CA GLY A 118 26.89 -3.53 -9.18
C GLY A 118 27.91 -4.60 -9.59
N ASP A 119 28.86 -4.95 -8.72
CA ASP A 119 29.96 -5.89 -8.97
C ASP A 119 29.81 -7.24 -8.24
N LYS A 120 28.82 -7.37 -7.34
CA LYS A 120 28.59 -8.57 -6.54
C LYS A 120 27.16 -9.06 -6.65
N VAL A 121 26.99 -10.38 -6.43
CA VAL A 121 25.68 -11.03 -6.36
C VAL A 121 25.52 -11.69 -4.99
N LEU A 122 24.45 -11.33 -4.29
CA LEU A 122 23.97 -12.06 -3.12
C LEU A 122 22.91 -13.07 -3.57
N SER A 123 23.03 -14.30 -3.08
CA SER A 123 22.17 -15.42 -3.43
C SER A 123 21.63 -16.10 -2.18
N GLY A 124 20.35 -16.46 -2.19
CA GLY A 124 19.68 -17.16 -1.10
C GLY A 124 19.03 -18.45 -1.60
N SER A 125 19.18 -19.53 -0.82
CA SER A 125 18.76 -20.88 -1.20
C SER A 125 17.90 -21.56 -0.13
N ILE A 126 17.25 -22.65 -0.52
CA ILE A 126 16.59 -23.59 0.39
C ILE A 126 17.58 -24.21 1.37
N ASP A 127 18.87 -24.28 1.03
CA ASP A 127 19.92 -24.80 1.92
C ASP A 127 20.17 -23.95 3.19
N GLY A 128 19.43 -22.84 3.38
CA GLY A 128 19.50 -21.98 4.55
C GLY A 128 20.75 -21.10 4.57
N THR A 129 21.47 -21.00 3.45
CA THR A 129 22.67 -20.16 3.32
C THR A 129 22.43 -18.97 2.41
N LEU A 130 23.06 -17.85 2.76
CA LEU A 130 23.27 -16.71 1.88
C LEU A 130 24.71 -16.74 1.41
N ARG A 131 24.94 -16.57 0.11
CA ARG A 131 26.29 -16.54 -0.48
C ARG A 131 26.48 -15.27 -1.28
N LEU A 132 27.58 -14.59 -1.01
CA LEU A 132 28.02 -13.39 -1.72
C LEU A 132 29.12 -13.76 -2.71
N TRP A 133 28.92 -13.42 -3.96
CA TRP A 133 29.79 -13.76 -5.08
C TRP A 133 30.36 -12.51 -5.73
N ASP A 134 31.60 -12.61 -6.17
CA ASP A 134 32.22 -11.61 -7.05
C ASP A 134 31.84 -11.93 -8.51
N ILE A 135 31.22 -10.98 -9.21
CA ILE A 135 30.87 -11.13 -10.63
C ILE A 135 32.13 -11.14 -11.51
N ILE A 136 33.14 -10.34 -11.15
CA ILE A 136 34.35 -10.13 -11.94
C ILE A 136 35.23 -11.36 -11.86
N ASN A 137 35.55 -11.83 -10.66
CA ASN A 137 36.45 -12.97 -10.48
C ASN A 137 35.72 -14.32 -10.58
N GLY A 138 34.45 -14.33 -10.18
CA GLY A 138 33.63 -15.54 -10.14
C GLY A 138 33.79 -16.37 -8.87
N ASP A 139 34.43 -15.77 -7.86
CA ASP A 139 34.78 -16.41 -6.60
C ASP A 139 33.72 -16.14 -5.52
N LEU A 140 33.62 -17.06 -4.57
CA LEU A 140 32.81 -16.86 -3.37
C LEU A 140 33.53 -15.94 -2.40
N ILE A 141 32.89 -14.83 -2.01
CA ILE A 141 33.43 -13.87 -1.05
C ILE A 141 33.06 -14.26 0.38
N SER A 142 31.78 -14.56 0.63
CA SER A 142 31.29 -14.84 1.98
C SER A 142 30.04 -15.71 2.02
N ILE A 143 29.86 -16.42 3.14
CA ILE A 143 28.68 -17.21 3.47
C ILE A 143 28.08 -16.65 4.75
N TYR A 144 26.77 -16.41 4.76
CA TYR A 144 26.00 -16.08 5.95
C TYR A 144 25.05 -17.25 6.24
N LEU A 145 25.03 -17.70 7.49
CA LEU A 145 24.22 -18.84 7.93
C LEU A 145 23.01 -18.33 8.73
N LEU A 146 21.81 -18.81 8.41
CA LEU A 146 20.60 -18.47 9.15
C LEU A 146 20.53 -19.12 10.55
N SER A 147 21.29 -20.19 10.80
CA SER A 147 21.41 -20.84 12.10
C SER A 147 22.84 -21.30 12.34
N PRO A 148 23.49 -20.91 13.46
CA PRO A 148 24.77 -21.49 13.85
C PRO A 148 24.52 -22.93 14.31
N SER A 149 24.97 -23.92 13.54
CA SER A 149 24.82 -25.34 13.87
C SER A 149 25.55 -25.70 15.17
N ASN A 150 24.82 -25.92 16.26
CA ASN A 150 25.25 -26.69 17.43
C ASN A 150 24.08 -27.55 17.91
N ASN A 151 23.90 -28.74 17.32
CA ASN A 151 23.45 -29.99 17.96
C ASN A 151 23.07 -31.05 16.91
N PRO A 152 23.86 -32.13 16.72
CA PRO A 152 23.51 -33.24 15.85
C PRO A 152 22.88 -34.39 16.67
N THR A 153 21.59 -34.32 16.94
CA THR A 153 20.74 -35.44 17.41
C THR A 153 19.31 -35.01 17.11
N VAL A 154 18.51 -35.70 16.29
CA VAL A 154 17.85 -36.98 16.60
C VAL A 154 17.40 -37.64 15.29
N SER A 155 17.55 -38.95 15.22
CA SER A 155 17.10 -39.85 14.16
C SER A 155 15.59 -40.14 14.20
N GLY A 156 14.95 -40.08 13.03
CA GLY A 156 14.04 -41.13 12.55
C GLY A 156 12.53 -40.99 12.81
N SER A 157 11.78 -40.50 11.81
CA SER A 157 10.55 -41.15 11.30
C SER A 157 10.04 -40.44 10.04
N THR A 158 9.55 -41.23 9.09
CA THR A 158 9.37 -40.95 7.66
C THR A 158 8.02 -40.34 7.28
N SER A 159 8.04 -39.22 6.55
CA SER A 159 7.13 -38.91 5.42
C SER A 159 7.66 -37.71 4.61
N SER A 160 8.16 -38.00 3.40
CA SER A 160 8.46 -37.11 2.26
C SER A 160 9.03 -35.68 2.50
N SER A 161 10.35 -35.59 2.24
CA SER A 161 11.14 -34.42 1.80
C SER A 161 11.26 -33.20 2.71
N SER A 162 11.56 -33.39 4.00
CA SER A 162 12.13 -32.35 4.86
C SER A 162 13.65 -32.48 4.90
N THR A 163 14.37 -31.73 4.06
CA THR A 163 15.82 -31.53 4.22
C THR A 163 16.07 -30.76 5.51
N SER A 164 16.72 -31.44 6.47
CA SER A 164 17.44 -30.91 7.63
C SER A 164 17.01 -29.53 8.15
N GLY A 165 16.12 -29.47 9.15
CA GLY A 165 15.92 -28.44 10.20
C GLY A 165 16.37 -26.98 10.03
N HIS A 166 16.57 -26.48 8.82
CA HIS A 166 17.14 -25.18 8.51
C HIS A 166 16.10 -24.34 7.78
N ALA A 167 15.91 -23.13 8.28
CA ALA A 167 14.99 -22.16 7.70
C ALA A 167 15.48 -21.78 6.29
N SER A 168 14.65 -22.02 5.27
CA SER A 168 14.98 -21.67 3.88
C SER A 168 14.98 -20.16 3.71
N VAL A 169 15.89 -19.65 2.88
CA VAL A 169 15.87 -18.24 2.46
C VAL A 169 14.93 -18.10 1.27
N THR A 170 13.97 -17.19 1.39
CA THR A 170 12.91 -16.99 0.39
C THR A 170 12.98 -15.62 -0.27
N SER A 171 13.50 -14.60 0.41
CA SER A 171 13.61 -13.24 -0.13
C SER A 171 14.81 -12.48 0.46
N LEU A 172 15.25 -11.44 -0.25
CA LEU A 172 16.45 -10.67 0.06
C LEU A 172 16.23 -9.17 -0.20
N ALA A 173 16.79 -8.34 0.67
CA ALA A 173 16.95 -6.91 0.46
C ALA A 173 18.30 -6.45 1.03
N TYR A 174 18.84 -5.35 0.51
CA TYR A 174 20.11 -4.79 0.94
C TYR A 174 19.99 -3.29 1.19
N ASP A 175 20.53 -2.86 2.31
CA ASP A 175 20.73 -1.46 2.64
C ASP A 175 22.21 -1.13 2.50
N GLU A 176 22.53 -0.44 1.41
CA GLU A 176 23.89 -0.03 1.09
C GLU A 176 24.42 1.04 2.03
N SER A 177 23.55 1.94 2.49
CA SER A 177 23.95 3.09 3.33
C SER A 177 24.49 2.64 4.69
N ARG A 178 23.91 1.56 5.23
CA ARG A 178 24.26 1.00 6.54
C ARG A 178 25.05 -0.30 6.46
N GLY A 179 25.19 -0.87 5.27
CA GLY A 179 25.86 -2.16 5.05
C GLY A 179 25.11 -3.31 5.72
N ILE A 180 23.79 -3.39 5.48
CA ILE A 180 22.91 -4.36 6.16
C ILE A 180 22.22 -5.23 5.12
N ILE A 181 22.26 -6.55 5.33
CA ILE A 181 21.52 -7.52 4.52
C ILE A 181 20.26 -7.93 5.29
N LEU A 182 19.11 -7.87 4.63
CA LEU A 182 17.82 -8.30 5.16
C LEU A 182 17.41 -9.58 4.44
N SER A 183 17.16 -10.63 5.21
CA SER A 183 16.82 -11.95 4.68
C SER A 183 15.48 -12.41 5.21
N GLY A 184 14.55 -12.69 4.28
CA GLY A 184 13.27 -13.29 4.58
C GLY A 184 13.37 -14.80 4.51
N SER A 185 12.68 -15.46 5.45
CA SER A 185 12.78 -16.89 5.64
C SER A 185 11.43 -17.61 5.56
N SER A 186 11.47 -18.92 5.31
CA SER A 186 10.31 -19.82 5.35
C SER A 186 9.57 -19.80 6.69
N ASP A 187 10.27 -19.48 7.77
CA ASP A 187 9.74 -19.52 9.13
C ASP A 187 8.93 -18.26 9.48
N GLY A 188 8.78 -17.31 8.55
CA GLY A 188 8.08 -16.05 8.77
C GLY A 188 8.92 -14.98 9.48
N ILE A 189 10.20 -15.25 9.69
CA ILE A 189 11.13 -14.36 10.40
C ILE A 189 12.03 -13.63 9.41
N ILE A 190 12.13 -12.31 9.53
CA ILE A 190 13.11 -11.50 8.78
C ILE A 190 14.37 -11.35 9.64
N ARG A 191 15.53 -11.69 9.10
CA ARG A 191 16.82 -11.59 9.80
C ARG A 191 17.67 -10.47 9.20
N LYS A 192 18.22 -9.64 10.07
CA LYS A 192 19.11 -8.52 9.74
C LYS A 192 20.56 -8.96 9.96
N PHE A 193 21.38 -8.93 8.92
CA PHE A 193 22.79 -9.33 8.94
C PHE A 193 23.70 -8.11 8.73
N SER A 194 24.82 -8.08 9.45
CA SER A 194 25.92 -7.15 9.17
C SER A 194 26.67 -7.62 7.92
N TYR A 195 26.80 -6.76 6.91
CA TYR A 195 27.58 -7.05 5.71
C TYR A 195 29.08 -7.25 6.04
N GLN A 196 29.59 -6.52 7.02
CA GLN A 196 31.00 -6.60 7.43
C GLN A 196 31.26 -7.78 8.38
N ASP A 197 30.43 -7.89 9.43
CA ASP A 197 30.66 -8.84 10.53
C ASP A 197 30.09 -10.23 10.27
N LYS A 198 29.24 -10.37 9.23
CA LYS A 198 28.65 -11.64 8.78
C LYS A 198 27.78 -12.36 9.81
N HIS A 199 27.39 -11.66 10.87
CA HIS A 199 26.51 -12.16 11.92
C HIS A 199 25.14 -11.48 11.88
N ILE A 200 24.16 -12.13 12.52
CA ILE A 200 22.81 -11.60 12.70
C ILE A 200 22.89 -10.47 13.73
N ILE A 201 22.51 -9.26 13.32
CA ILE A 201 22.39 -8.08 14.17
C ILE A 201 21.09 -8.14 14.98
N SER A 202 19.98 -8.37 14.27
CA SER A 202 18.65 -8.39 14.87
C SER A 202 17.67 -9.21 14.04
N ILE A 203 16.49 -9.41 14.60
CA ILE A 203 15.41 -10.21 14.02
C ILE A 203 14.14 -9.35 14.06
N LEU A 204 13.37 -9.36 12.98
CA LEU A 204 12.06 -8.72 12.91
C LEU A 204 11.00 -9.82 12.91
N GLU A 205 10.26 -9.90 14.03
CA GLU A 205 9.19 -10.86 14.25
C GLU A 205 7.84 -10.14 14.25
N GLY A 206 6.85 -10.76 13.61
CA GLY A 206 5.48 -10.28 13.64
C GLY A 206 4.57 -10.96 12.61
N HIS A 207 5.14 -11.43 11.48
CA HIS A 207 4.42 -12.34 10.60
C HIS A 207 4.06 -13.62 11.35
N LYS A 208 2.75 -13.91 11.44
CA LYS A 208 2.23 -14.89 12.41
C LYS A 208 2.30 -16.32 11.90
N ARG A 209 2.38 -16.54 10.58
CA ARG A 209 2.50 -17.87 9.98
C ARG A 209 2.85 -17.83 8.50
N GLY A 210 3.99 -18.42 8.13
CA GLY A 210 4.32 -18.75 6.74
C GLY A 210 5.43 -17.89 6.13
N ALA A 211 5.96 -18.39 5.00
CA ALA A 211 7.16 -17.87 4.37
C ALA A 211 7.03 -16.40 3.98
N ILE A 212 8.10 -15.64 4.18
CA ILE A 212 8.21 -14.28 3.64
C ILE A 212 8.46 -14.38 2.14
N LEU A 213 7.59 -13.82 1.32
CA LEU A 213 7.64 -13.96 -0.14
C LEU A 213 8.48 -12.86 -0.78
N ASN A 214 8.32 -11.61 -0.34
CA ASN A 214 9.07 -10.47 -0.87
C ASN A 214 9.62 -9.61 0.27
N LEU A 215 10.77 -8.99 0.01
CA LEU A 215 11.33 -7.92 0.83
C LEU A 215 11.75 -6.78 -0.08
N ILE A 216 11.39 -5.56 0.29
CA ILE A 216 11.76 -4.35 -0.43
C ILE A 216 12.27 -3.33 0.56
N HIS A 217 13.50 -2.87 0.36
CA HIS A 217 14.08 -1.77 1.12
C HIS A 217 13.69 -0.43 0.50
N ILE A 218 13.04 0.43 1.28
CA ILE A 218 12.69 1.81 0.92
C ILE A 218 13.80 2.74 1.42
N THR A 219 14.79 2.98 0.56
CA THR A 219 15.98 3.80 0.89
C THR A 219 15.65 5.24 1.29
N LYS A 220 14.62 5.84 0.67
CA LYS A 220 14.23 7.23 0.93
C LYS A 220 13.76 7.48 2.37
N HIS A 221 13.17 6.48 3.01
CA HIS A 221 12.51 6.60 4.31
C HIS A 221 13.12 5.66 5.38
N ASP A 222 14.16 4.91 5.02
CA ASP A 222 14.80 3.87 5.86
C ASP A 222 13.81 2.81 6.39
N LEU A 223 12.86 2.40 5.54
CA LEU A 223 11.82 1.43 5.89
C LEU A 223 11.96 0.13 5.12
N LEU A 224 11.42 -0.95 5.68
CA LEU A 224 11.34 -2.24 5.02
C LEU A 224 9.89 -2.63 4.76
N LEU A 225 9.59 -3.06 3.55
CA LEU A 225 8.34 -3.72 3.20
C LEU A 225 8.54 -5.23 3.13
N SER A 226 7.56 -5.98 3.62
CA SER A 226 7.50 -7.43 3.46
C SER A 226 6.12 -7.88 3.03
N SER A 227 6.05 -8.95 2.23
CA SER A 227 4.85 -9.77 2.09
C SER A 227 5.10 -11.19 2.58
N SER A 228 4.05 -11.84 3.09
CA SER A 228 4.12 -13.20 3.61
C SER A 228 2.92 -14.05 3.18
N MET A 229 3.11 -15.37 3.26
CA MET A 229 2.03 -16.37 3.17
C MET A 229 0.95 -16.19 4.24
N ASP A 230 1.17 -15.38 5.29
CA ASP A 230 0.15 -14.99 6.27
C ASP A 230 -0.93 -14.03 5.70
N LYS A 231 -0.88 -13.74 4.40
CA LYS A 231 -1.76 -12.82 3.67
C LYS A 231 -1.67 -11.36 4.16
N SER A 232 -0.52 -10.96 4.72
CA SER A 232 -0.25 -9.58 5.10
C SER A 232 0.92 -8.98 4.33
N ILE A 233 0.81 -7.69 4.06
CA ILE A 233 1.91 -6.82 3.67
C ILE A 233 2.19 -5.90 4.86
N ARG A 234 3.45 -5.82 5.28
CA ARG A 234 3.84 -5.05 6.47
C ARG A 234 4.97 -4.08 6.15
N LEU A 235 4.94 -2.97 6.86
CA LEU A 235 5.96 -1.93 6.85
C LEU A 235 6.67 -1.93 8.19
N TRP A 236 7.99 -1.97 8.15
CA TRP A 236 8.86 -2.09 9.31
C TRP A 236 9.83 -0.94 9.37
N ASP A 237 10.16 -0.54 10.59
CA ASP A 237 11.33 0.26 10.88
C ASP A 237 12.56 -0.66 10.99
N ILE A 238 13.59 -0.38 10.19
CA ILE A 238 14.81 -1.20 10.10
C ILE A 238 15.65 -1.09 11.37
N ASP A 239 15.60 0.04 12.07
CA ASP A 239 16.41 0.27 13.27
C ASP A 239 15.81 -0.38 14.49
N SER A 240 14.53 -0.07 14.77
CA SER A 240 13.85 -0.65 15.92
C SER A 240 13.40 -2.10 15.70
N GLY A 241 13.31 -2.55 14.43
CA GLY A 241 12.77 -3.85 14.06
C GLY A 241 11.26 -3.98 14.32
N LYS A 242 10.58 -2.87 14.64
CA LYS A 242 9.15 -2.86 14.95
C LYS A 242 8.32 -2.72 13.69
N GLU A 243 7.17 -3.39 13.71
CA GLU A 243 6.11 -3.16 12.72
C GLU A 243 5.50 -1.78 12.94
N LEU A 244 5.42 -0.99 11.87
CA LEU A 244 4.80 0.34 11.87
C LEU A 244 3.33 0.28 11.47
N THR A 245 3.04 -0.43 10.37
CA THR A 245 1.69 -0.59 9.81
C THR A 245 1.66 -1.80 8.89
N GLY A 246 0.46 -2.33 8.62
CA GLY A 246 0.27 -3.41 7.65
C GLY A 246 -1.13 -3.39 7.03
N CYS A 247 -1.29 -4.13 5.94
CA CYS A 247 -2.57 -4.39 5.30
C CYS A 247 -2.73 -5.88 5.01
N TYR A 248 -3.99 -6.34 5.00
CA TYR A 248 -4.32 -7.72 4.64
C TYR A 248 -4.48 -7.81 3.12
N PHE A 249 -3.46 -8.34 2.46
CA PHE A 249 -3.48 -8.68 1.05
C PHE A 249 -2.43 -9.77 0.80
N PHE A 250 -2.83 -10.87 0.18
CA PHE A 250 -1.89 -11.92 -0.22
C PHE A 250 -1.13 -11.46 -1.46
N SER A 251 0.18 -11.25 -1.33
CA SER A 251 1.02 -10.78 -2.44
C SER A 251 2.19 -11.71 -2.68
N GLN A 252 2.15 -12.36 -3.85
CA GLN A 252 3.21 -13.24 -4.32
C GLN A 252 4.41 -12.46 -4.87
N ILE A 253 4.17 -11.29 -5.47
CA ILE A 253 5.20 -10.41 -6.03
C ILE A 253 4.89 -8.96 -5.69
N MET A 254 5.94 -8.20 -5.34
CA MET A 254 5.85 -6.78 -5.03
C MET A 254 6.85 -5.97 -5.85
N VAL A 255 6.44 -4.79 -6.29
CA VAL A 255 7.32 -3.79 -6.92
C VAL A 255 7.03 -2.43 -6.32
N TYR A 256 8.07 -1.74 -5.87
CA TYR A 256 7.96 -0.41 -5.28
C TYR A 256 8.64 0.63 -6.16
N ASP A 257 7.95 1.74 -6.38
CA ASP A 257 8.50 2.93 -7.02
C ASP A 257 8.87 3.99 -5.96
N SER A 258 10.16 4.23 -5.81
CA SER A 258 10.70 5.19 -4.83
C SER A 258 10.43 6.66 -5.20
N HIS A 259 10.16 6.96 -6.47
CA HIS A 259 9.86 8.32 -6.90
C HIS A 259 8.46 8.75 -6.47
N ARG A 260 7.46 7.86 -6.62
CA ARG A 260 6.05 8.15 -6.31
C ARG A 260 5.61 7.65 -4.93
N ASP A 261 6.45 6.88 -4.25
CA ASP A 261 6.13 6.13 -3.02
C ASP A 261 4.92 5.21 -3.22
N ILE A 262 4.86 4.55 -4.39
CA ILE A 262 3.78 3.65 -4.80
C ILE A 262 4.27 2.20 -4.79
N LEU A 263 3.43 1.32 -4.26
CA LEU A 263 3.64 -0.13 -4.20
C LEU A 263 2.60 -0.84 -5.07
N PHE A 264 3.09 -1.72 -5.95
CA PHE A 264 2.30 -2.67 -6.73
C PHE A 264 2.45 -4.06 -6.13
N ALA A 265 1.35 -4.67 -5.72
CA ALA A 265 1.31 -5.99 -5.13
C ALA A 265 0.41 -6.92 -5.96
N GLY A 266 1.00 -7.95 -6.57
CA GLY A 266 0.27 -8.94 -7.37
C GLY A 266 -0.04 -10.21 -6.57
N ASN A 267 -1.21 -10.81 -6.82
CA ASN A 267 -1.62 -12.09 -6.24
C ASN A 267 -1.74 -13.21 -7.29
N ASP A 268 -2.08 -14.41 -6.82
CA ASP A 268 -2.30 -15.61 -7.63
C ASP A 268 -3.68 -15.66 -8.31
N GLU A 269 -4.62 -14.81 -7.90
CA GLU A 269 -5.94 -14.68 -8.52
C GLU A 269 -5.95 -13.71 -9.73
N GLY A 270 -4.83 -13.05 -10.03
CA GLY A 270 -4.71 -12.10 -11.14
C GLY A 270 -5.05 -10.65 -10.76
N GLU A 271 -5.16 -10.36 -9.47
CA GLU A 271 -5.37 -9.01 -8.95
C GLU A 271 -4.04 -8.30 -8.68
N ILE A 272 -3.99 -7.01 -8.99
CA ILE A 272 -2.90 -6.10 -8.66
C ILE A 272 -3.44 -5.01 -7.77
N LEU A 273 -2.99 -5.01 -6.52
CA LEU A 273 -3.28 -3.96 -5.55
C LEU A 273 -2.24 -2.85 -5.68
N ILE A 274 -2.73 -1.62 -5.92
CA ILE A 274 -1.91 -0.41 -6.00
C ILE A 274 -2.09 0.37 -4.71
N MET A 275 -0.99 0.60 -4.00
CA MET A 275 -0.98 1.28 -2.71
C MET A 275 0.01 2.44 -2.73
N ARG A 276 -0.27 3.46 -1.91
CA ARG A 276 0.67 4.55 -1.64
C ARG A 276 1.10 4.51 -0.19
N ILE A 277 2.39 4.73 0.04
CA ILE A 277 2.97 4.81 1.37
C ILE A 277 3.07 6.28 1.73
N GLU A 278 2.31 6.70 2.73
CA GLU A 278 2.24 8.09 3.16
C GLU A 278 2.47 8.17 4.68
N LYS A 279 3.11 9.26 5.12
CA LYS A 279 3.27 9.59 6.53
C LYS A 279 2.23 10.65 6.90
N PHE A 280 1.32 10.31 7.81
CA PHE A 280 0.28 11.22 8.31
C PHE A 280 0.42 11.39 9.81
N LYS A 281 0.62 12.65 10.27
CA LYS A 281 0.77 12.98 11.71
C LYS A 281 1.75 12.04 12.43
N GLU A 282 2.94 11.89 11.86
CA GLU A 282 4.02 11.01 12.34
C GLU A 282 3.78 9.50 12.28
N LYS A 283 2.59 9.03 11.88
CA LYS A 283 2.32 7.61 11.66
C LYS A 283 2.39 7.27 10.17
N TRP A 284 3.02 6.13 9.88
CA TRP A 284 3.05 5.58 8.53
C TRP A 284 1.74 4.86 8.23
N LEU A 285 1.20 5.07 7.02
CA LEU A 285 -0.03 4.46 6.55
C LEU A 285 0.17 3.90 5.15
N ILE A 286 -0.40 2.73 4.90
CA ILE A 286 -0.49 2.13 3.57
C ILE A 286 -1.90 2.41 3.04
N LYS A 287 -2.03 3.35 2.11
CA LYS A 287 -3.31 3.75 1.53
C LYS A 287 -3.57 2.98 0.24
N LYS A 288 -4.67 2.24 0.18
CA LYS A 288 -5.14 1.61 -1.07
C LYS A 288 -5.57 2.71 -2.05
N LEU A 289 -4.92 2.75 -3.22
CA LEU A 289 -5.29 3.65 -4.32
C LEU A 289 -6.29 2.98 -5.26
N SER A 290 -5.96 1.77 -5.73
CA SER A 290 -6.73 1.06 -6.74
C SER A 290 -6.53 -0.44 -6.61
N LEU A 291 -7.52 -1.20 -7.09
CA LEU A 291 -7.43 -2.64 -7.30
C LEU A 291 -7.69 -2.89 -8.78
N MET A 292 -6.73 -3.52 -9.45
CA MET A 292 -6.83 -3.88 -10.86
C MET A 292 -7.01 -5.39 -10.98
N GLU A 293 -8.14 -5.81 -11.51
CA GLU A 293 -8.39 -7.21 -11.83
C GLU A 293 -8.01 -7.48 -13.29
N LEU A 294 -6.91 -8.22 -13.47
CA LEU A 294 -6.61 -8.84 -14.75
C LEU A 294 -7.34 -10.17 -14.70
N HIS A 295 -8.43 -10.35 -15.47
CA HIS A 295 -9.17 -11.63 -15.57
C HIS A 295 -8.34 -12.75 -16.24
N LYS A 296 -7.11 -12.96 -15.78
CA LYS A 296 -6.02 -13.75 -16.33
C LYS A 296 -5.34 -14.51 -15.18
N PRO A 297 -4.67 -15.64 -15.48
CA PRO A 297 -4.08 -16.54 -14.48
C PRO A 297 -3.03 -15.87 -13.56
N PRO A 298 -2.62 -16.56 -12.48
CA PRO A 298 -1.64 -16.10 -11.49
C PRO A 298 -0.46 -15.32 -12.05
N ILE A 299 -0.16 -14.21 -11.38
CA ILE A 299 0.93 -13.29 -11.72
C ILE A 299 2.25 -13.88 -11.23
N LEU A 300 3.18 -14.08 -12.16
CA LEU A 300 4.52 -14.60 -11.88
C LEU A 300 5.53 -13.50 -11.58
N HIS A 301 5.44 -12.38 -12.32
CA HIS A 301 6.40 -11.30 -12.22
C HIS A 301 5.76 -9.96 -12.60
N LEU A 302 6.16 -8.91 -11.90
CA LEU A 302 5.80 -7.52 -12.17
C LEU A 302 7.07 -6.71 -12.40
N SER A 303 7.04 -5.80 -13.37
CA SER A 303 8.03 -4.73 -13.49
C SER A 303 7.34 -3.42 -13.84
N TYR A 304 7.65 -2.37 -13.10
CA TYR A 304 7.05 -1.06 -13.28
C TYR A 304 8.07 -0.08 -13.84
N ASN A 305 7.66 0.73 -14.82
CA ASN A 305 8.44 1.84 -15.34
C ASN A 305 7.82 3.16 -14.87
N THR A 306 8.61 3.91 -14.11
CA THR A 306 8.21 5.20 -13.52
C THR A 306 8.02 6.30 -14.56
N TYR A 307 8.82 6.32 -15.63
CA TYR A 307 8.79 7.37 -16.66
C TYR A 307 7.61 7.23 -17.59
N SER A 308 7.31 6.01 -18.06
CA SER A 308 6.18 5.74 -18.96
C SER A 308 4.87 5.41 -18.22
N ASP A 309 4.89 5.40 -16.87
CA ASP A 309 3.79 4.92 -16.02
C ASP A 309 3.20 3.58 -16.52
N SER A 310 4.08 2.66 -16.91
CA SER A 310 3.68 1.40 -17.54
C SER A 310 4.10 0.20 -16.70
N LEU A 311 3.14 -0.68 -16.40
CA LEU A 311 3.36 -1.91 -15.66
C LEU A 311 3.38 -3.10 -16.63
N MET A 312 4.51 -3.79 -16.68
CA MET A 312 4.64 -5.06 -17.36
C MET A 312 4.28 -6.21 -16.40
N VAL A 313 3.32 -7.02 -16.81
CA VAL A 313 2.79 -8.14 -16.03
C VAL A 313 3.04 -9.43 -16.79
N THR A 314 3.63 -10.41 -16.11
CA THR A 314 3.88 -11.76 -16.65
C THR A 314 3.00 -12.77 -15.93
N CYS A 315 2.21 -13.55 -16.68
CA CYS A 315 1.30 -14.57 -16.13
C CYS A 315 1.70 -16.00 -16.54
N ILE A 316 1.19 -17.02 -15.82
CA ILE A 316 1.51 -18.45 -16.05
C ILE A 316 1.26 -18.93 -17.49
N GLU A 317 0.23 -18.44 -18.16
CA GLU A 317 -0.13 -18.85 -19.53
C GLU A 317 0.77 -18.28 -20.63
N GLY A 318 1.88 -17.63 -20.27
CA GLY A 318 2.80 -17.07 -21.26
C GLY A 318 2.42 -15.66 -21.74
N ASN A 319 1.31 -15.13 -21.24
CA ASN A 319 0.81 -13.83 -21.65
C ASN A 319 1.56 -12.71 -20.90
N ILE A 320 2.22 -11.84 -21.66
CA ILE A 320 2.73 -10.56 -21.18
C ILE A 320 1.70 -9.49 -21.53
N SER A 321 1.23 -8.76 -20.51
CA SER A 321 0.44 -7.54 -20.71
C SER A 321 1.24 -6.34 -20.25
N ASN A 322 1.34 -5.34 -21.13
CA ASN A 322 1.84 -4.03 -20.77
C ASN A 322 0.64 -3.12 -20.52
N VAL A 323 0.47 -2.68 -19.27
CA VAL A 323 -0.62 -1.80 -18.85
C VAL A 323 -0.04 -0.38 -18.77
N PRO A 324 -0.37 0.53 -19.69
CA PRO A 324 0.04 1.93 -19.60
C PRO A 324 -0.86 2.72 -18.63
N ASN A 325 -0.35 3.83 -18.11
CA ASN A 325 -1.05 4.78 -17.22
C ASN A 325 -1.67 4.13 -15.97
N VAL A 326 -0.89 3.28 -15.29
CA VAL A 326 -1.40 2.47 -14.17
C VAL A 326 -1.75 3.31 -12.95
N THR A 327 -0.97 4.35 -12.69
CA THR A 327 -1.20 5.22 -11.52
C THR A 327 -2.11 6.39 -11.85
N GLY A 328 -2.21 6.79 -13.13
CA GLY A 328 -3.01 7.94 -13.57
C GLY A 328 -2.44 9.29 -13.13
N ILE A 329 -1.23 9.30 -12.57
CA ILE A 329 -0.53 10.49 -12.08
C ILE A 329 0.50 10.91 -13.13
N ASN A 330 0.39 12.15 -13.62
CA ASN A 330 1.31 12.67 -14.63
C ASN A 330 2.66 13.01 -14.01
N PHE A 331 3.76 12.48 -14.55
CA PHE A 331 5.11 12.61 -14.00
C PHE A 331 5.54 14.09 -13.82
N ASN A 332 5.12 14.97 -14.74
CA ASN A 332 5.46 16.40 -14.70
C ASN A 332 4.88 17.15 -13.49
N SER A 333 3.82 16.63 -12.85
CA SER A 333 3.23 17.26 -11.67
C SER A 333 4.07 17.12 -10.40
N ILE A 334 4.97 16.13 -10.36
CA ILE A 334 5.75 15.79 -9.16
C ILE A 334 7.04 16.61 -9.06
N VAL A 335 7.64 16.99 -10.19
CA VAL A 335 8.87 17.80 -10.24
C VAL A 335 8.66 19.20 -9.62
N ASN A 336 7.44 19.73 -9.66
CA ASN A 336 7.11 21.03 -9.05
C ASN A 336 6.82 20.98 -7.54
N SER A 337 6.80 19.79 -6.92
CA SER A 337 6.41 19.61 -5.51
C SER A 337 7.59 19.46 -4.53
N GLN A 338 8.83 19.57 -5.02
CA GLN A 338 10.05 19.53 -4.19
C GLN A 338 10.81 20.87 -4.22
N GLN A 339 10.16 21.93 -3.73
CA GLN A 339 10.85 23.08 -3.14
C GLN A 339 10.30 23.28 -1.72
N PRO A 340 11.14 23.40 -0.68
CA PRO A 340 10.69 23.64 0.68
C PRO A 340 10.38 25.13 0.88
N ASP A 341 9.11 25.46 1.07
CA ASP A 341 8.69 26.79 1.51
C ASP A 341 8.98 26.97 3.01
N ILE A 342 9.69 28.05 3.37
CA ILE A 342 9.67 28.60 4.73
C ILE A 342 9.16 30.04 4.67
N GLN A 343 7.96 30.17 5.24
CA GLN A 343 7.27 31.32 5.86
C GLN A 343 6.13 31.97 5.06
N GLN A 344 4.95 31.45 5.39
CA GLN A 344 3.65 32.10 5.29
C GLN A 344 3.62 33.39 6.14
N ASN A 345 3.05 34.44 5.56
CA ASN A 345 2.15 35.34 6.27
C ASN A 345 0.86 35.39 5.45
N ASP A 346 -0.18 34.81 6.05
CA ASP A 346 -1.56 34.91 5.61
C ASP A 346 -2.18 36.26 6.00
N ASP A 347 -3.16 36.65 5.18
CA ASP A 347 -4.35 37.45 5.47
C ASP A 347 -4.26 38.97 5.66
N THR A 348 -4.71 39.69 4.61
CA THR A 348 -5.75 40.72 4.78
C THR A 348 -6.85 40.59 3.73
N SER A 349 -8.04 40.29 4.22
CA SER A 349 -9.38 40.50 3.65
C SER A 349 -9.53 41.86 2.95
N SER A 350 -10.29 42.03 1.87
CA SER A 350 -11.76 42.01 1.90
C SER A 350 -12.34 42.32 0.50
N GLN A 351 -13.59 41.90 0.33
CA GLN A 351 -14.34 41.77 -0.91
C GLN A 351 -15.09 43.06 -1.34
N GLN A 352 -15.34 43.14 -2.67
CA GLN A 352 -16.53 43.71 -3.34
C GLN A 352 -16.74 45.23 -3.27
N GLN A 353 -17.36 45.94 -4.23
CA GLN A 353 -17.77 45.80 -5.63
C GLN A 353 -18.41 47.17 -5.95
N GLU A 354 -18.13 47.78 -7.11
CA GLU A 354 -19.17 48.41 -7.95
C GLU A 354 -18.54 48.87 -9.28
N GLY A 355 -19.24 48.57 -10.37
CA GLY A 355 -18.93 49.09 -11.70
C GLY A 355 -19.53 50.48 -11.86
N GLN A 356 -18.80 51.38 -12.51
CA GLN A 356 -19.33 52.61 -13.04
C GLN A 356 -18.87 52.82 -14.48
N ALA A 357 -19.86 53.04 -15.33
CA ALA A 357 -19.71 53.73 -16.59
C ALA A 357 -19.33 55.20 -16.34
N GLN A 358 -18.61 55.75 -17.32
CA GLN A 358 -18.09 57.11 -17.50
C GLN A 358 -18.69 58.28 -16.67
N ASN A 359 -17.77 59.19 -16.30
CA ASN A 359 -17.91 60.64 -16.09
C ASN A 359 -18.82 61.22 -14.98
N GLU A 360 -18.12 61.94 -14.09
CA GLU A 360 -18.42 63.24 -13.44
C GLU A 360 -19.63 63.46 -12.49
N SER A 361 -19.29 64.11 -11.36
CA SER A 361 -20.03 65.11 -10.55
C SER A 361 -20.70 64.71 -9.20
N PHE A 362 -20.21 65.38 -8.14
CA PHE A 362 -20.87 66.04 -6.99
C PHE A 362 -21.50 65.29 -5.76
N LEU A 363 -20.75 65.34 -4.65
CA LEU A 363 -21.00 66.07 -3.36
C LEU A 363 -22.03 65.65 -2.28
N SER A 364 -21.54 65.84 -1.04
CA SER A 364 -22.18 66.15 0.27
C SER A 364 -22.33 64.96 1.24
N ASN A 365 -22.15 65.06 2.57
CA ASN A 365 -21.42 65.93 3.53
C ASN A 365 -21.83 65.41 4.93
N TYR A 366 -20.95 65.50 5.94
CA TYR A 366 -21.23 65.48 7.40
C TYR A 366 -21.81 64.17 8.02
N ASP A 367 -21.49 63.76 9.25
CA ASP A 367 -20.58 64.22 10.30
C ASP A 367 -20.48 63.14 11.39
N SER A 368 -19.60 63.41 12.35
CA SER A 368 -19.52 62.89 13.72
C SER A 368 -18.65 61.65 13.91
N ASP A 369 -17.38 61.83 14.28
CA ASP A 369 -16.85 62.40 15.54
C ASP A 369 -17.06 61.47 16.73
N ASN A 370 -15.93 60.92 17.19
CA ASN A 370 -15.39 61.03 18.54
C ASN A 370 -14.71 59.72 18.96
N GLU A 371 -13.59 59.71 19.66
CA GLU A 371 -12.55 60.66 20.07
C GLU A 371 -11.58 59.74 20.84
N ILE A 372 -10.30 59.75 20.51
CA ILE A 372 -9.19 60.33 21.30
C ILE A 372 -8.77 59.49 22.53
N ASP A 373 -7.51 59.06 22.50
CA ASP A 373 -6.45 59.25 23.51
C ASP A 373 -5.28 58.33 23.08
N ASP A 374 -4.20 58.75 22.44
CA ASP A 374 -3.24 59.87 22.61
C ASP A 374 -2.08 59.58 23.60
N TYR A 375 -0.93 60.19 23.30
CA TYR A 375 0.42 60.15 23.89
C TYR A 375 1.45 59.19 23.24
N LEU A 376 2.25 59.66 22.26
CA LEU A 376 3.48 60.51 22.35
C LEU A 376 4.70 59.68 22.86
N GLN A 377 5.91 59.73 22.27
CA GLN A 377 6.62 60.91 21.76
C GLN A 377 7.96 60.52 21.04
N THR A 378 8.27 61.23 19.95
CA THR A 378 9.60 61.79 19.50
C THR A 378 10.76 60.85 19.12
N SER A 379 11.64 61.12 18.13
CA SER A 379 11.89 62.29 17.25
C SER A 379 13.06 61.96 16.29
N GLU A 380 13.02 62.55 15.07
CA GLU A 380 14.14 63.17 14.32
C GLU A 380 15.35 62.30 13.87
N ASP A 381 15.96 62.45 12.68
CA ASP A 381 15.75 63.37 11.57
C ASP A 381 16.45 62.88 10.28
N ASN A 382 16.04 63.50 9.18
CA ASN A 382 16.69 63.60 7.87
C ASN A 382 18.16 64.01 7.97
N ASP A 383 19.00 63.53 7.03
CA ASP A 383 19.67 64.43 6.08
C ASP A 383 20.74 63.70 5.26
N SER A 384 20.54 63.75 3.95
CA SER A 384 21.55 63.46 2.93
C SER A 384 21.69 64.68 2.04
N PHE A 385 22.33 65.74 2.53
CA PHE A 385 22.98 66.79 1.73
C PHE A 385 23.72 67.76 2.67
N GLU A 386 24.99 67.50 2.96
CA GLU A 386 26.05 68.48 3.29
C GLU A 386 27.26 67.67 3.77
N GLN A 387 28.29 67.61 2.94
CA GLN A 387 29.49 68.42 3.17
C GLN A 387 30.27 67.96 4.41
N LEU A 388 31.39 67.30 4.16
CA LEU A 388 32.71 67.94 4.25
C LEU A 388 33.28 67.81 5.66
N ASN A 389 34.55 67.40 5.69
CA ASN A 389 35.48 67.55 6.79
C ASN A 389 35.32 66.58 7.97
N SER A 390 35.90 65.38 7.82
CA SER A 390 36.84 64.88 8.82
C SER A 390 37.55 63.61 8.34
N LEU A 391 38.54 63.76 7.48
CA LEU A 391 39.64 62.78 7.42
C LEU A 391 40.92 63.54 7.69
N SER A 392 41.62 63.11 8.72
CA SER A 392 42.77 63.80 9.29
C SER A 392 44.03 63.48 8.49
N GLU A 393 45.05 64.35 8.57
CA GLU A 393 46.39 64.12 7.98
C GLU A 393 47.02 62.77 8.42
N SER A 394 46.55 62.20 9.53
CA SER A 394 47.01 60.90 10.04
C SER A 394 46.50 59.71 9.22
N ASP A 395 45.30 59.80 8.65
CA ASP A 395 44.69 58.72 7.85
C ASP A 395 45.40 58.57 6.50
N ILE A 396 45.92 59.68 5.96
CA ILE A 396 46.72 59.72 4.72
C ILE A 396 48.11 59.14 4.97
N HIS A 397 48.74 59.43 6.11
CA HIS A 397 50.03 58.85 6.46
C HIS A 397 49.96 57.33 6.71
N HIS A 398 48.86 56.83 7.27
CA HIS A 398 48.64 55.39 7.45
C HIS A 398 48.53 54.66 6.09
N LEU A 399 47.82 55.25 5.13
CA LEU A 399 47.67 54.71 3.77
C LEU A 399 48.99 54.69 2.99
N ILE A 400 49.84 55.72 3.15
CA ILE A 400 51.17 55.76 2.53
C ILE A 400 52.09 54.68 3.13
N HIS A 401 52.00 54.44 4.43
CA HIS A 401 52.78 53.41 5.11
C HIS A 401 52.37 51.98 4.68
N GLU A 402 51.07 51.70 4.51
CA GLU A 402 50.59 50.41 3.99
C GLU A 402 51.07 50.15 2.55
N LEU A 403 51.10 51.19 1.70
CA LEU A 403 51.59 51.08 0.32
C LEU A 403 53.10 50.79 0.24
N ASP A 404 53.89 51.29 1.20
CA ASP A 404 55.34 51.03 1.26
C ASP A 404 55.67 49.62 1.77
N ILE A 405 54.82 49.07 2.67
CA ILE A 405 54.87 47.65 3.08
C ILE A 405 54.54 46.74 1.88
N PHE A 406 53.53 47.12 1.09
CA PHE A 406 53.11 46.37 -0.10
C PHE A 406 54.22 46.31 -1.17
N LYS A 407 55.02 47.37 -1.31
CA LYS A 407 56.20 47.41 -2.20
C LYS A 407 57.37 46.53 -1.76
N LYS A 408 57.52 46.25 -0.46
CA LYS A 408 58.66 45.46 0.05
C LYS A 408 58.43 43.93 0.05
N ASN A 409 57.19 43.46 -0.03
CA ASN A 409 56.84 42.05 0.16
C ASN A 409 56.20 41.40 -1.09
N GLN A 410 56.85 41.46 -2.25
CA GLN A 410 56.54 40.56 -3.37
C GLN A 410 57.79 39.85 -3.89
N GLY A 411 58.22 38.86 -3.12
CA GLY A 411 58.85 37.65 -3.66
C GLY A 411 57.89 36.47 -3.44
N LEU A 412 57.68 35.71 -4.51
CA LEU A 412 57.07 34.37 -4.60
C LEU A 412 55.54 34.21 -4.46
N ASP A 413 54.98 33.72 -5.58
CA ASP A 413 53.93 32.69 -5.73
C ASP A 413 52.67 32.77 -4.85
N LEU A 414 51.56 33.16 -5.48
CA LEU A 414 50.35 32.33 -5.69
C LEU A 414 49.23 33.23 -6.25
N LEU A 415 48.81 32.95 -7.49
CA LEU A 415 47.49 33.32 -7.99
C LEU A 415 46.46 32.41 -7.30
N PRO A 416 45.37 32.97 -6.77
CA PRO A 416 44.18 33.08 -7.61
C PRO A 416 43.52 34.47 -7.55
N GLU A 417 42.87 34.80 -8.66
CA GLU A 417 41.72 35.70 -8.81
C GLU A 417 41.56 36.79 -7.75
N THR A 418 42.05 38.00 -8.06
CA THR A 418 41.60 39.21 -7.37
C THR A 418 40.95 40.16 -8.37
N ASP A 419 39.62 40.11 -8.37
CA ASP A 419 38.71 41.23 -8.54
C ASP A 419 39.05 42.28 -9.62
N GLN A 420 38.36 42.19 -10.76
CA GLN A 420 38.09 43.35 -11.64
C GLN A 420 37.43 44.54 -10.89
N LEU A 421 36.95 44.30 -9.67
CA LEU A 421 36.45 45.30 -8.72
C LEU A 421 37.58 46.12 -8.07
N SER A 422 38.79 45.58 -7.93
CA SER A 422 39.93 46.27 -7.31
C SER A 422 40.54 47.32 -8.24
N SER A 423 40.71 47.01 -9.53
CA SER A 423 41.25 47.93 -10.54
C SER A 423 40.27 49.07 -10.88
N LYS A 424 38.95 48.78 -10.92
CA LYS A 424 37.89 49.79 -11.07
C LYS A 424 37.77 50.68 -9.83
N LYS A 425 37.93 50.14 -8.62
CA LYS A 425 37.97 50.95 -7.38
C LYS A 425 39.18 51.89 -7.36
N ILE A 426 40.35 51.43 -7.80
CA ILE A 426 41.57 52.25 -7.83
C ILE A 426 41.47 53.36 -8.88
N THR A 427 40.99 53.07 -10.09
CA THR A 427 40.76 54.10 -11.12
C THR A 427 39.68 55.11 -10.71
N SER A 428 38.59 54.65 -10.07
CA SER A 428 37.56 55.57 -9.56
C SER A 428 38.05 56.47 -8.42
N LYS A 429 38.99 55.99 -7.58
CA LYS A 429 39.60 56.78 -6.51
C LYS A 429 40.64 57.76 -7.04
N LEU A 430 41.35 57.41 -8.12
CA LEU A 430 42.30 58.30 -8.80
C LEU A 430 41.59 59.45 -9.53
N THR A 431 40.51 59.17 -10.25
CA THR A 431 39.70 60.22 -10.90
C THR A 431 39.00 61.11 -9.87
N PHE A 432 38.62 60.56 -8.72
CA PHE A 432 38.09 61.31 -7.58
C PHE A 432 39.15 62.23 -6.94
N LEU A 433 40.39 61.76 -6.78
CA LEU A 433 41.50 62.57 -6.24
C LEU A 433 41.96 63.66 -7.22
N GLU A 434 41.91 63.42 -8.53
CA GLU A 434 42.12 64.46 -9.54
C GLU A 434 41.04 65.55 -9.47
N SER A 435 39.77 65.17 -9.25
CA SER A 435 38.67 66.13 -9.12
C SER A 435 38.74 66.97 -7.84
N ILE A 436 39.14 66.36 -6.72
CA ILE A 436 39.29 67.04 -5.42
C ILE A 436 40.50 67.98 -5.40
N GLY A 437 41.60 67.59 -6.06
CA GLY A 437 42.78 68.44 -6.21
C GLY A 437 42.52 69.71 -7.04
N THR A 438 41.47 69.73 -7.85
CA THR A 438 41.11 70.90 -8.67
C THR A 438 40.11 71.86 -8.03
N GLU A 439 39.35 71.45 -7.01
CA GLU A 439 38.26 72.25 -6.46
C GLU A 439 38.46 72.78 -5.02
N PHE A 440 39.36 72.20 -4.21
CA PHE A 440 39.56 72.67 -2.83
C PHE A 440 41.05 72.84 -2.47
N LEU A 441 41.51 74.11 -2.49
CA LEU A 441 42.35 74.78 -1.47
C LEU A 441 43.31 75.81 -2.09
N ALA A 442 43.15 77.05 -1.65
CA ALA A 442 44.00 78.19 -1.95
C ALA A 442 45.26 78.22 -1.06
N SER A 443 46.45 78.15 -1.67
CA SER A 443 47.68 78.87 -1.31
C SER A 443 48.79 78.53 -2.32
N ASP A 444 49.29 79.52 -3.06
CA ASP A 444 50.01 79.34 -4.34
C ASP A 444 51.45 78.77 -4.26
N GLU A 445 52.08 78.66 -3.07
CA GLU A 445 53.47 78.16 -2.99
C GLU A 445 53.60 76.63 -2.85
N LYS A 446 52.67 75.95 -2.17
CA LYS A 446 52.68 74.47 -2.11
C LYS A 446 52.18 73.84 -3.41
N LYS A 447 51.32 74.55 -4.16
CA LYS A 447 50.79 74.16 -5.47
C LYS A 447 51.91 73.98 -6.49
N SER A 448 52.85 74.93 -6.59
CA SER A 448 53.93 74.86 -7.59
C SER A 448 54.88 73.69 -7.36
N LYS A 449 55.20 73.35 -6.10
CA LYS A 449 56.10 72.25 -5.77
C LYS A 449 55.46 70.88 -6.00
N LEU A 450 54.20 70.71 -5.58
CA LEU A 450 53.44 69.48 -5.85
C LEU A 450 53.18 69.29 -7.35
N LEU A 451 52.86 70.35 -8.11
CA LEU A 451 52.70 70.26 -9.56
C LEU A 451 54.02 69.91 -10.26
N LEU A 452 55.15 70.40 -9.75
CA LEU A 452 56.48 70.06 -10.27
C LEU A 452 56.82 68.59 -10.00
N ASP A 453 56.53 68.10 -8.80
CA ASP A 453 56.77 66.70 -8.42
C ASP A 453 55.82 65.75 -9.17
N PHE A 454 54.54 66.13 -9.36
CA PHE A 454 53.60 65.42 -10.22
C PHE A 454 54.06 65.40 -11.69
N LYS A 455 54.62 66.51 -12.18
CA LYS A 455 55.13 66.59 -13.55
C LYS A 455 56.36 65.72 -13.74
N LYS A 456 57.28 65.68 -12.77
CA LYS A 456 58.43 64.77 -12.78
C LYS A 456 58.01 63.31 -12.72
N ILE A 457 57.05 62.96 -11.87
CA ILE A 457 56.53 61.59 -11.80
C ILE A 457 55.89 61.22 -13.14
N LYS A 458 55.10 62.12 -13.73
CA LYS A 458 54.48 61.91 -15.03
C LYS A 458 55.51 61.74 -16.16
N GLU A 459 56.56 62.55 -16.18
CA GLU A 459 57.67 62.43 -17.13
C GLU A 459 58.41 61.10 -16.95
N THR A 460 58.71 60.68 -15.71
CA THR A 460 59.35 59.36 -15.46
C THR A 460 58.45 58.18 -15.81
N THR A 461 57.12 58.30 -15.64
CA THR A 461 56.19 57.25 -16.05
C THR A 461 56.07 57.18 -17.57
N GLU A 462 56.09 58.32 -18.26
CA GLU A 462 56.10 58.35 -19.73
C GLU A 462 57.40 57.77 -20.29
N GLU A 463 58.56 58.09 -19.70
CA GLU A 463 59.86 57.48 -20.07
C GLU A 463 59.88 55.96 -19.86
N LEU A 464 59.39 55.47 -18.71
CA LEU A 464 59.31 54.02 -18.45
C LEU A 464 58.29 53.32 -19.35
N GLU A 465 57.17 53.97 -19.67
CA GLU A 465 56.20 53.45 -20.65
C GLU A 465 56.81 53.35 -22.05
N ASP A 466 57.64 54.31 -22.44
CA ASP A 466 58.28 54.33 -23.74
C ASP A 466 59.43 53.30 -23.83
N GLU A 467 60.24 53.12 -22.78
CA GLU A 467 61.21 52.02 -22.69
C GLU A 467 60.52 50.64 -22.73
N TYR A 468 59.36 50.51 -22.06
CA TYR A 468 58.56 49.29 -22.08
C TYR A 468 57.96 49.02 -23.47
N LYS A 469 57.47 50.06 -24.15
CA LYS A 469 56.98 49.96 -25.54
C LYS A 469 58.11 49.57 -26.50
N GLU A 470 59.32 50.11 -26.35
CA GLU A 470 60.48 49.73 -27.16
C GLU A 470 60.89 48.27 -26.91
N CYS A 471 60.91 47.82 -25.66
CA CYS A 471 61.14 46.41 -25.33
C CYS A 471 60.06 45.49 -25.92
N LEU A 472 58.78 45.87 -25.85
CA LEU A 472 57.69 45.12 -26.46
C LEU A 472 57.78 45.07 -27.99
N GLN A 473 58.14 46.18 -28.64
CA GLN A 473 58.33 46.22 -30.09
C GLN A 473 59.53 45.36 -30.53
N SER A 474 60.61 45.35 -29.75
CA SER A 474 61.73 44.42 -29.89
C SER A 474 61.28 42.95 -29.79
N LEU A 475 60.39 42.63 -28.86
CA LEU A 475 59.91 41.27 -28.63
C LEU A 475 58.94 40.80 -29.72
N ILE A 476 58.05 41.68 -30.20
CA ILE A 476 57.09 41.43 -31.30
C ILE A 476 57.80 41.30 -32.65
N SER A 477 58.91 42.01 -32.86
CA SER A 477 59.73 41.90 -34.08
C SER A 477 60.60 40.64 -34.11
N SER A 478 60.73 39.91 -32.99
CA SER A 478 61.40 38.61 -32.96
C SER A 478 60.61 37.53 -33.73
N LYS A 479 61.34 36.57 -34.32
CA LYS A 479 60.72 35.45 -35.05
C LYS A 479 59.75 34.62 -34.21
N PHE A 480 60.00 34.50 -32.90
CA PHE A 480 59.16 33.72 -31.98
C PHE A 480 57.84 34.43 -31.65
N GLY A 481 57.83 35.77 -31.56
CA GLY A 481 56.62 36.55 -31.31
C GLY A 481 55.59 36.42 -32.45
N ARG A 482 56.05 36.46 -33.71
CA ARG A 482 55.16 36.29 -34.88
C ARG A 482 54.50 34.91 -34.96
N TYR A 483 55.24 33.85 -34.63
CA TYR A 483 54.68 32.49 -34.60
C TYR A 483 53.59 32.31 -33.52
N ALA A 484 53.76 32.94 -32.35
CA ALA A 484 52.76 32.87 -31.29
C ALA A 484 51.45 33.60 -31.68
N ILE A 485 51.56 34.76 -32.34
CA ILE A 485 50.42 35.54 -32.81
C ILE A 485 49.64 34.81 -33.92
N ASP A 486 50.34 34.19 -34.88
CA ASP A 486 49.68 33.42 -35.95
C ASP A 486 48.97 32.17 -35.41
N HIS A 487 49.52 31.53 -34.37
CA HIS A 487 48.88 30.38 -33.73
C HIS A 487 47.61 30.78 -32.95
N GLU A 488 47.65 31.88 -32.19
CA GLU A 488 46.50 32.45 -31.50
C GLU A 488 45.40 32.85 -32.50
N ASN A 489 45.75 33.56 -33.58
CA ASN A 489 44.78 33.96 -34.60
C ASN A 489 44.13 32.76 -35.32
N SER A 490 44.91 31.70 -35.58
CA SER A 490 44.39 30.44 -36.15
C SER A 490 43.44 29.71 -35.17
N LYS A 491 43.73 29.76 -33.87
CA LYS A 491 42.87 29.20 -32.83
C LYS A 491 41.56 29.99 -32.72
N ILE A 492 41.62 31.31 -32.66
CA ILE A 492 40.46 32.20 -32.56
C ILE A 492 39.56 32.04 -33.80
N THR A 493 40.13 32.01 -35.01
CA THR A 493 39.34 31.81 -36.24
C THR A 493 38.65 30.44 -36.29
N LYS A 494 39.31 29.38 -35.81
CA LYS A 494 38.66 28.07 -35.67
C LYS A 494 37.56 28.08 -34.62
N GLU A 495 37.79 28.66 -33.44
CA GLU A 495 36.77 28.77 -32.39
C GLU A 495 35.56 29.58 -32.85
N LEU A 496 35.78 30.67 -33.58
CA LEU A 496 34.71 31.51 -34.14
C LEU A 496 33.92 30.76 -35.23
N SER A 497 34.59 29.95 -36.07
CA SER A 497 33.91 29.08 -37.05
C SER A 497 33.08 27.97 -36.40
N ILE A 498 33.53 27.43 -35.27
CA ILE A 498 32.80 26.42 -34.48
C ILE A 498 31.60 27.06 -33.79
N ALA A 499 31.78 28.27 -33.23
CA ALA A 499 30.70 29.03 -32.62
C ALA A 499 29.59 29.37 -33.64
N GLN A 500 29.95 29.82 -34.85
CA GLN A 500 29.00 30.07 -35.93
C GLN A 500 28.23 28.82 -36.35
N ARG A 501 28.90 27.66 -36.46
CA ARG A 501 28.21 26.39 -36.74
C ARG A 501 27.27 25.97 -35.61
N ARG A 502 27.67 26.15 -34.35
CA ARG A 502 26.81 25.88 -33.19
C ARG A 502 25.57 26.78 -33.20
N GLN A 503 25.73 28.06 -33.50
CA GLN A 503 24.62 29.00 -33.58
C GLN A 503 23.66 28.66 -34.71
N ALA A 504 24.16 28.29 -35.88
CA ALA A 504 23.32 27.85 -37.00
C ALA A 504 22.53 26.56 -36.69
N ILE A 505 23.12 25.63 -35.93
CA ILE A 505 22.42 24.42 -35.45
C ILE A 505 21.34 24.82 -34.45
N ILE A 506 21.64 25.69 -33.49
CA ILE A 506 20.65 26.14 -32.49
C ILE A 506 19.47 26.85 -33.18
N GLU A 507 19.72 27.73 -34.14
CA GLU A 507 18.66 28.41 -34.91
C GLU A 507 17.81 27.43 -35.72
N ARG A 508 18.43 26.40 -36.31
CA ARG A 508 17.70 25.34 -37.00
C ARG A 508 16.81 24.55 -36.05
N HIS A 509 17.36 24.11 -34.91
CA HIS A 509 16.59 23.37 -33.90
C HIS A 509 15.46 24.22 -33.33
N LYS A 510 15.67 25.52 -33.11
CA LYS A 510 14.62 26.45 -32.66
C LYS A 510 13.49 26.53 -33.68
N LYS A 511 13.81 26.60 -34.97
CA LYS A 511 12.81 26.63 -36.03
C LYS A 511 12.03 25.31 -36.15
N GLU A 512 12.72 24.17 -36.04
CA GLU A 512 12.07 22.85 -36.02
C GLU A 512 11.13 22.69 -34.81
N LEU A 513 11.49 23.30 -33.67
CA LEU A 513 10.67 23.31 -32.46
C LEU A 513 9.44 24.22 -32.60
N GLU A 514 9.60 25.40 -33.19
CA GLU A 514 8.47 26.30 -33.51
C GLU A 514 7.50 25.66 -34.53
N GLU A 515 8.01 24.96 -35.55
CA GLU A 515 7.18 24.24 -36.53
C GLU A 515 6.43 23.06 -35.86
N PHE A 516 7.06 22.37 -34.91
CA PHE A 516 6.42 21.31 -34.13
C PHE A 516 5.35 21.85 -33.18
N GLU A 517 5.62 22.95 -32.47
CA GLU A 517 4.64 23.64 -31.62
C GLU A 517 3.41 24.06 -32.43
N GLN A 518 3.58 24.66 -33.60
CA GLN A 518 2.44 25.02 -34.47
C GLN A 518 1.66 23.81 -34.99
N SER A 519 2.33 22.68 -35.24
CA SER A 519 1.66 21.45 -35.65
C SER A 519 0.84 20.86 -34.51
N THR A 520 1.40 20.83 -33.30
CA THR A 520 0.72 20.30 -32.11
C THR A 520 -0.45 21.18 -31.70
N GLU A 521 -0.32 22.50 -31.78
CA GLU A 521 -1.41 23.44 -31.48
C GLU A 521 -2.58 23.27 -32.45
N LYS A 522 -2.32 23.08 -33.75
CA LYS A 522 -3.36 22.74 -34.75
C LYS A 522 -4.05 21.41 -34.48
N GLU A 523 -3.29 20.38 -34.08
CA GLU A 523 -3.86 19.08 -33.70
C GLU A 523 -4.73 19.20 -32.43
N LEU A 524 -4.33 20.04 -31.48
CA LEU A 524 -5.09 20.33 -30.27
C LEU A 524 -6.39 21.07 -30.59
N GLU A 525 -6.36 22.09 -31.45
CA GLU A 525 -7.56 22.80 -31.91
C GLU A 525 -8.53 21.86 -32.65
N GLU A 526 -8.00 20.97 -33.51
CA GLU A 526 -8.80 19.94 -34.15
C GLU A 526 -9.42 18.95 -33.15
N PHE A 527 -8.68 18.58 -32.12
CA PHE A 527 -9.14 17.69 -31.07
C PHE A 527 -10.23 18.34 -30.21
N ASP A 528 -10.04 19.60 -29.82
CA ASP A 528 -11.00 20.39 -29.04
C ASP A 528 -12.30 20.63 -29.81
N SER A 529 -12.24 20.76 -31.15
CA SER A 529 -13.44 20.82 -31.99
C SER A 529 -14.25 19.51 -32.02
N LYS A 530 -13.59 18.36 -31.80
CA LYS A 530 -14.18 17.02 -31.81
C LYS A 530 -14.66 16.58 -30.43
N LEU A 531 -14.11 17.15 -29.36
CA LEU A 531 -14.45 16.85 -27.96
C LEU A 531 -15.95 16.93 -27.64
N PRO A 532 -16.73 17.94 -28.09
CA PRO A 532 -18.17 18.05 -27.79
C PRO A 532 -19.01 16.98 -28.50
N ARG A 533 -18.53 16.45 -29.64
CA ARG A 533 -19.23 15.39 -30.40
C ARG A 533 -18.99 14.02 -29.80
N ILE A 534 -17.76 13.74 -29.36
CA ILE A 534 -17.39 12.47 -28.73
C ILE A 534 -18.07 12.34 -27.36
N THR A 535 -18.05 13.39 -26.55
CA THR A 535 -18.74 13.40 -25.24
C THR A 535 -20.26 13.21 -25.36
N LYS A 536 -20.93 13.87 -26.32
CA LYS A 536 -22.36 13.63 -26.57
C LYS A 536 -22.66 12.21 -27.04
N LYS A 537 -21.79 11.62 -27.87
CA LYS A 537 -21.95 10.25 -28.36
C LYS A 537 -21.75 9.23 -27.24
N VAL A 538 -20.70 9.37 -26.44
CA VAL A 538 -20.42 8.50 -25.28
C VAL A 538 -21.51 8.61 -24.22
N ALA A 539 -22.02 9.82 -23.94
CA ALA A 539 -23.15 10.02 -23.03
C ALA A 539 -24.44 9.38 -23.57
N GLY A 540 -24.69 9.49 -24.88
CA GLY A 540 -25.83 8.83 -25.54
C GLY A 540 -25.72 7.30 -25.50
N ASP A 541 -24.54 6.76 -25.78
CA ASP A 541 -24.28 5.32 -25.73
C ASP A 541 -24.43 4.80 -24.29
N PHE A 542 -23.95 5.54 -23.28
CA PHE A 542 -24.12 5.19 -21.87
C PHE A 542 -25.58 5.19 -21.43
N LEU A 543 -26.36 6.22 -21.78
CA LEU A 543 -27.79 6.28 -21.50
C LEU A 543 -28.54 5.12 -22.18
N SER A 544 -28.23 4.84 -23.45
CA SER A 544 -28.87 3.73 -24.17
C SER A 544 -28.53 2.36 -23.58
N ASN A 545 -27.30 2.17 -23.10
CA ASN A 545 -26.88 0.92 -22.44
C ASN A 545 -27.53 0.78 -21.07
N ARG A 546 -27.70 1.87 -20.32
CA ARG A 546 -28.43 1.87 -19.05
C ARG A 546 -29.91 1.53 -19.25
N ASP A 547 -30.54 2.07 -20.29
CA ASP A 547 -31.93 1.77 -20.62
C ASP A 547 -32.11 0.32 -21.07
N ARG A 548 -31.18 -0.24 -21.87
CA ARG A 548 -31.16 -1.66 -22.23
C ARG A 548 -30.98 -2.57 -21.01
N TYR A 549 -30.11 -2.19 -20.08
CA TYR A 549 -29.90 -2.94 -18.84
C TYR A 549 -31.15 -2.92 -17.95
N ASN A 550 -31.81 -1.78 -17.82
CA ASN A 550 -33.07 -1.68 -17.06
C ASN A 550 -34.19 -2.48 -17.73
N GLN A 551 -34.27 -2.47 -19.06
CA GLN A 551 -35.24 -3.27 -19.80
C GLN A 551 -34.94 -4.78 -19.71
N SER A 552 -33.68 -5.20 -19.73
CA SER A 552 -33.32 -6.61 -19.56
C SER A 552 -33.59 -7.08 -18.13
N GLN A 553 -33.27 -6.28 -17.11
CA GLN A 553 -33.65 -6.55 -15.72
C GLN A 553 -35.16 -6.62 -15.55
N GLY A 554 -35.92 -5.68 -16.15
CA GLY A 554 -37.38 -5.71 -16.14
C GLY A 554 -37.94 -6.96 -16.81
N SER A 555 -37.40 -7.35 -17.97
CA SER A 555 -37.80 -8.55 -18.71
C SER A 555 -37.44 -9.85 -17.98
N ILE A 556 -36.28 -9.91 -17.33
CA ILE A 556 -35.87 -11.03 -16.47
C ILE A 556 -36.79 -11.13 -15.26
N ASN A 557 -37.05 -10.03 -14.57
CA ASN A 557 -37.96 -9.99 -13.43
C ASN A 557 -39.39 -10.35 -13.82
N GLN A 558 -39.86 -9.92 -15.00
CA GLN A 558 -41.18 -10.27 -15.52
C GLN A 558 -41.24 -11.74 -15.94
N SER A 559 -40.16 -12.29 -16.53
CA SER A 559 -40.06 -13.70 -16.88
C SER A 559 -39.98 -14.59 -15.64
N ILE A 560 -39.25 -14.17 -14.61
CA ILE A 560 -39.20 -14.81 -13.29
C ILE A 560 -40.58 -14.75 -12.64
N ALA A 561 -41.25 -13.59 -12.63
CA ALA A 561 -42.61 -13.47 -12.11
C ALA A 561 -43.61 -14.35 -12.88
N THR A 562 -43.47 -14.45 -14.21
CA THR A 562 -44.32 -15.30 -15.05
C THR A 562 -44.03 -16.79 -14.81
N TYR A 563 -42.77 -17.17 -14.62
CA TYR A 563 -42.35 -18.52 -14.22
C TYR A 563 -42.87 -18.87 -12.82
N LEU A 564 -42.66 -18.02 -11.82
CA LEU A 564 -43.17 -18.21 -10.46
C LEU A 564 -44.70 -18.31 -10.43
N SER A 565 -45.41 -17.56 -11.29
CA SER A 565 -46.88 -17.66 -11.42
C SER A 565 -47.36 -18.97 -12.06
N SER A 566 -46.51 -19.68 -12.80
CA SER A 566 -46.81 -20.99 -13.40
C SER A 566 -46.28 -22.17 -12.57
N SER A 567 -45.26 -21.95 -11.72
CA SER A 567 -44.61 -22.98 -10.89
C SER A 567 -45.38 -23.38 -9.63
N PHE A 568 -46.32 -22.57 -9.12
CA PHE A 568 -47.05 -22.87 -7.86
C PHE A 568 -48.58 -22.89 -8.02
N PRO A 569 -49.17 -23.89 -8.71
CA PRO A 569 -50.62 -23.94 -8.96
C PRO A 569 -51.47 -24.04 -7.67
N ALA A 570 -50.94 -24.68 -6.62
CA ALA A 570 -51.70 -25.05 -5.43
C ALA A 570 -52.08 -23.87 -4.51
N ILE A 571 -51.35 -22.75 -4.56
CA ILE A 571 -51.56 -21.59 -3.67
C ILE A 571 -52.00 -20.32 -4.41
N ARG A 572 -52.13 -20.41 -5.73
CA ARG A 572 -52.39 -19.28 -6.65
C ARG A 572 -53.76 -18.64 -6.48
N ASP A 573 -54.75 -19.41 -6.04
CA ASP A 573 -56.14 -18.93 -5.94
C ASP A 573 -56.32 -17.88 -4.83
N ARG A 574 -55.45 -17.91 -3.81
CA ARG A 574 -55.55 -17.04 -2.62
C ARG A 574 -54.31 -16.16 -2.40
N TYR A 575 -53.14 -16.61 -2.84
CA TYR A 575 -51.88 -15.93 -2.58
C TYR A 575 -51.13 -15.57 -3.87
N TYR A 576 -50.80 -14.29 -4.02
CA TYR A 576 -49.93 -13.81 -5.09
C TYR A 576 -48.47 -13.90 -4.65
N ILE A 577 -47.64 -14.62 -5.40
CA ILE A 577 -46.21 -14.80 -5.10
C ILE A 577 -45.40 -13.83 -5.95
N GLY A 578 -44.55 -13.05 -5.28
CA GLY A 578 -43.61 -12.09 -5.85
C GLY A 578 -42.16 -12.57 -5.77
N SER A 579 -41.23 -11.65 -5.50
CA SER A 579 -39.79 -11.90 -5.59
C SER A 579 -39.25 -12.86 -4.53
N LEU A 580 -38.19 -13.58 -4.87
CA LEU A 580 -37.39 -14.37 -3.93
C LEU A 580 -36.67 -13.44 -2.94
N ILE A 581 -36.74 -13.75 -1.65
CA ILE A 581 -36.12 -12.97 -0.55
C ILE A 581 -34.75 -13.56 -0.19
N SER A 582 -34.57 -14.88 -0.27
CA SER A 582 -33.34 -15.56 0.11
C SER A 582 -33.02 -16.71 -0.84
N GLU A 583 -31.78 -16.74 -1.34
CA GLU A 583 -31.23 -17.80 -2.18
C GLU A 583 -30.63 -18.98 -1.37
N HIS A 584 -30.47 -18.82 -0.05
CA HIS A 584 -29.82 -19.84 0.79
C HIS A 584 -30.83 -20.80 1.44
N SER A 585 -30.50 -22.11 1.37
CA SER A 585 -31.08 -23.36 1.93
C SER A 585 -32.60 -23.54 2.04
N SER A 586 -33.41 -22.49 2.04
CA SER A 586 -34.86 -22.56 2.01
C SER A 586 -35.42 -21.40 1.20
N THR A 587 -36.07 -21.71 0.09
CA THR A 587 -36.65 -20.71 -0.81
C THR A 587 -37.82 -20.00 -0.13
N VAL A 588 -37.60 -18.73 0.24
CA VAL A 588 -38.63 -17.85 0.80
C VAL A 588 -38.99 -16.79 -0.22
N PHE A 589 -40.28 -16.70 -0.54
CA PHE A 589 -40.84 -15.75 -1.47
C PHE A 589 -41.64 -14.68 -0.74
N LYS A 590 -41.55 -13.44 -1.20
CA LYS A 590 -42.48 -12.39 -0.80
C LYS A 590 -43.81 -12.62 -1.52
N GLY A 591 -44.93 -12.44 -0.84
CA GLY A 591 -46.25 -12.55 -1.47
C GLY A 591 -47.27 -11.57 -0.89
N ILE A 592 -48.48 -11.63 -1.42
CA ILE A 592 -49.63 -10.86 -0.96
C ILE A 592 -50.83 -11.83 -0.86
N ASP A 593 -51.52 -11.81 0.27
CA ASP A 593 -52.85 -12.42 0.39
C ASP A 593 -53.85 -11.57 -0.39
N ILE A 594 -54.46 -12.15 -1.42
CA ILE A 594 -55.35 -11.44 -2.37
C ILE A 594 -56.64 -11.00 -1.67
N ASP A 595 -57.13 -11.78 -0.71
CA ASP A 595 -58.38 -11.51 0.00
C ASP A 595 -58.20 -10.44 1.08
N GLN A 596 -57.06 -10.45 1.78
CA GLN A 596 -56.77 -9.52 2.87
C GLN A 596 -55.90 -8.32 2.47
N LEU A 597 -55.32 -8.33 1.27
CA LEU A 597 -54.32 -7.36 0.78
C LEU A 597 -53.14 -7.17 1.75
N LYS A 598 -52.75 -8.23 2.46
CA LYS A 598 -51.65 -8.20 3.42
C LYS A 598 -50.37 -8.79 2.83
N PRO A 599 -49.20 -8.20 3.10
CA PRO A 599 -47.94 -8.79 2.72
C PRO A 599 -47.67 -10.06 3.52
N ILE A 600 -47.25 -11.11 2.83
CA ILE A 600 -46.95 -12.42 3.41
C ILE A 600 -45.57 -12.91 2.96
N ALA A 601 -45.01 -13.86 3.69
CA ALA A 601 -43.84 -14.63 3.31
C ALA A 601 -44.27 -16.09 3.09
N VAL A 602 -43.96 -16.62 1.91
CA VAL A 602 -44.25 -18.00 1.51
C VAL A 602 -42.96 -18.79 1.53
N LYS A 603 -42.93 -19.85 2.33
CA LYS A 603 -41.79 -20.75 2.44
C LYS A 603 -42.15 -22.14 1.94
N VAL A 604 -41.27 -22.72 1.12
CA VAL A 604 -41.47 -24.06 0.55
C VAL A 604 -40.61 -25.07 1.31
N LEU A 605 -41.22 -26.18 1.72
CA LEU A 605 -40.58 -27.29 2.45
C LEU A 605 -40.83 -28.63 1.73
N PRO A 606 -39.96 -29.64 1.90
CA PRO A 606 -40.21 -30.98 1.39
C PRO A 606 -41.42 -31.64 2.08
N PRO A 607 -42.08 -32.60 1.42
CA PRO A 607 -43.25 -33.29 1.96
C PRO A 607 -42.87 -34.19 3.15
N GLY A 608 -43.82 -34.44 4.06
CA GLY A 608 -43.62 -35.34 5.21
C GLY A 608 -43.22 -34.67 6.53
N ILE A 609 -43.19 -33.32 6.60
CA ILE A 609 -42.91 -32.60 7.84
C ILE A 609 -44.22 -32.08 8.47
N THR A 610 -44.58 -32.60 9.64
CA THR A 610 -45.73 -32.09 10.41
C THR A 610 -45.39 -30.81 11.15
N LEU A 611 -46.11 -29.73 10.83
CA LEU A 611 -45.95 -28.41 11.44
C LEU A 611 -47.02 -28.16 12.49
N ASN A 612 -46.60 -28.00 13.75
CA ASN A 612 -47.46 -27.50 14.81
C ASN A 612 -47.08 -26.03 15.12
N PRO A 613 -47.84 -25.03 14.61
CA PRO A 613 -47.50 -23.63 14.82
C PRO A 613 -47.74 -23.23 16.29
N LEU A 614 -46.64 -22.92 16.99
CA LEU A 614 -46.69 -22.30 18.33
C LEU A 614 -47.09 -20.83 18.23
N LYS A 615 -47.89 -20.36 19.19
CA LYS A 615 -48.29 -18.96 19.28
C LYS A 615 -47.48 -18.26 20.36
N HIS A 616 -46.55 -17.39 19.95
CA HIS A 616 -45.79 -16.53 20.85
C HIS A 616 -45.57 -15.17 20.19
N GLN A 617 -45.44 -14.09 20.97
CA GLN A 617 -45.28 -12.72 20.45
C GLN A 617 -44.00 -12.56 19.61
N ASN A 618 -42.95 -13.32 19.95
CA ASN A 618 -41.64 -13.31 19.31
C ASN A 618 -41.40 -14.51 18.39
N ILE A 619 -42.44 -15.23 17.99
CA ILE A 619 -42.37 -16.26 16.95
C ILE A 619 -43.18 -15.76 15.75
N VAL A 620 -42.66 -15.97 14.53
CA VAL A 620 -43.31 -15.54 13.29
C VAL A 620 -44.69 -16.19 13.17
N VAL A 621 -45.74 -15.41 13.04
CA VAL A 621 -47.10 -15.95 12.91
C VAL A 621 -47.27 -16.67 11.57
N VAL A 622 -47.59 -17.97 11.64
CA VAL A 622 -48.03 -18.76 10.49
C VAL A 622 -49.53 -18.54 10.29
N HIS A 623 -49.89 -18.04 9.12
CA HIS A 623 -51.28 -17.81 8.73
C HIS A 623 -51.94 -19.06 8.16
N ASP A 624 -51.20 -19.85 7.37
CA ASP A 624 -51.75 -21.00 6.67
C ASP A 624 -50.65 -22.01 6.33
N ILE A 625 -51.01 -23.28 6.22
CA ILE A 625 -50.11 -24.38 5.86
C ILE A 625 -50.84 -25.23 4.82
N ILE A 626 -50.28 -25.27 3.61
CA ILE A 626 -50.88 -25.98 2.48
C ILE A 626 -49.95 -27.12 2.09
N GLU A 627 -50.40 -28.35 2.29
CA GLU A 627 -49.66 -29.56 1.95
C GLU A 627 -50.08 -30.07 0.58
N THR A 628 -49.08 -30.39 -0.24
CA THR A 628 -49.25 -31.06 -1.54
C THR A 628 -48.37 -32.31 -1.58
N GLU A 629 -48.63 -33.23 -2.51
CA GLU A 629 -47.83 -34.46 -2.67
C GLU A 629 -46.34 -34.18 -2.92
N GLN A 630 -46.00 -32.99 -3.44
CA GLN A 630 -44.63 -32.61 -3.81
C GLN A 630 -43.94 -31.67 -2.82
N SER A 631 -44.69 -30.89 -2.03
CA SER A 631 -44.13 -29.90 -1.10
C SER A 631 -45.17 -29.35 -0.12
N ILE A 632 -44.69 -28.79 0.99
CA ILE A 632 -45.48 -28.07 2.00
C ILE A 632 -45.19 -26.57 1.86
N TYR A 633 -46.24 -25.78 1.72
CA TYR A 633 -46.19 -24.32 1.66
C TYR A 633 -46.58 -23.74 3.02
N VAL A 634 -45.65 -23.04 3.66
CA VAL A 634 -45.87 -22.33 4.92
C VAL A 634 -46.05 -20.86 4.63
N ILE A 635 -47.25 -20.34 4.88
CA ILE A 635 -47.58 -18.93 4.68
C ILE A 635 -47.52 -18.23 6.03
N SER A 636 -46.68 -17.22 6.11
CA SER A 636 -46.35 -16.51 7.34
C SER A 636 -46.41 -15.00 7.14
N GLU A 637 -46.41 -14.25 8.24
CA GLU A 637 -46.28 -12.80 8.16
C GLU A 637 -44.94 -12.39 7.53
N LEU A 638 -44.95 -11.30 6.75
CA LEU A 638 -43.73 -10.75 6.17
C LEU A 638 -43.01 -9.86 7.20
N CYS A 639 -41.77 -10.21 7.54
CA CYS A 639 -40.88 -9.35 8.32
C CYS A 639 -40.12 -8.36 7.41
N GLU A 640 -39.79 -7.18 7.91
CA GLU A 640 -39.17 -6.10 7.13
C GLU A 640 -37.70 -6.38 6.80
N SER A 641 -36.94 -6.89 7.78
CA SER A 641 -35.51 -7.17 7.62
C SER A 641 -35.04 -8.29 8.56
N ASN A 642 -33.81 -8.75 8.37
CA ASN A 642 -33.09 -9.59 9.35
C ASN A 642 -32.09 -8.75 10.14
N LEU A 643 -31.59 -9.30 11.25
CA LEU A 643 -30.70 -8.56 12.15
C LEU A 643 -29.41 -8.10 11.45
N ILE A 644 -28.84 -8.90 10.54
CA ILE A 644 -27.62 -8.52 9.81
C ILE A 644 -27.86 -7.32 8.89
N SER A 645 -28.95 -7.34 8.11
CA SER A 645 -29.32 -6.24 7.22
C SER A 645 -29.62 -4.97 8.02
N PHE A 646 -30.36 -5.10 9.13
CA PHE A 646 -30.62 -3.98 10.03
C PHE A 646 -29.34 -3.32 10.56
N LEU A 647 -28.34 -4.12 10.94
CA LEU A 647 -27.04 -3.64 11.42
C LEU A 647 -26.16 -3.02 10.33
N LYS A 648 -26.36 -3.40 9.07
CA LYS A 648 -25.66 -2.82 7.92
C LYS A 648 -26.28 -1.49 7.48
N ASP A 649 -27.60 -1.40 7.56
CA ASP A 649 -28.38 -0.25 7.13
C ASP A 649 -28.39 0.88 8.18
N SER A 650 -28.07 0.57 9.44
CA SER A 650 -27.93 1.58 10.49
C SER A 650 -26.76 2.54 10.21
N LYS A 651 -27.06 3.85 10.21
CA LYS A 651 -26.06 4.93 10.02
C LYS A 651 -25.15 5.11 11.23
N GLU A 652 -25.59 4.68 12.41
CA GLU A 652 -24.86 4.81 13.67
C GLU A 652 -23.71 3.80 13.76
N GLU A 653 -22.57 4.21 14.33
CA GLU A 653 -21.40 3.32 14.52
C GLU A 653 -21.66 2.25 15.59
N GLN A 654 -22.54 2.53 16.55
CA GLN A 654 -22.97 1.64 17.63
C GLN A 654 -24.46 1.81 17.88
N ILE A 655 -25.17 0.71 18.15
CA ILE A 655 -26.61 0.75 18.50
C ILE A 655 -26.78 1.19 19.95
N SER A 656 -27.88 1.86 20.30
CA SER A 656 -28.22 2.12 21.70
C SER A 656 -28.33 0.83 22.55
N ILE A 657 -27.85 0.89 23.79
CA ILE A 657 -27.91 -0.25 24.73
C ILE A 657 -29.35 -0.65 25.06
N ASP A 658 -30.29 0.31 25.03
CA ASP A 658 -31.70 0.06 25.31
C ASP A 658 -32.35 -0.82 24.25
N ILE A 659 -31.93 -0.65 22.99
CA ILE A 659 -32.36 -1.49 21.87
C ILE A 659 -31.78 -2.90 22.04
N ILE A 660 -30.51 -3.03 22.40
CA ILE A 660 -29.86 -4.33 22.66
C ILE A 660 -30.57 -5.05 23.81
N ARG A 661 -30.86 -4.34 24.92
CA ARG A 661 -31.60 -4.87 26.07
C ARG A 661 -32.99 -5.37 25.67
N SER A 662 -33.70 -4.62 24.81
CA SER A 662 -35.02 -5.01 24.31
C SER A 662 -34.96 -6.27 23.43
N ILE A 663 -34.00 -6.34 22.50
CA ILE A 663 -33.78 -7.52 21.63
C ILE A 663 -33.48 -8.75 22.48
N MET A 664 -32.53 -8.65 23.41
CA MET A 664 -32.12 -9.76 24.27
C MET A 664 -33.26 -10.24 25.17
N LYS A 665 -34.04 -9.33 25.75
CA LYS A 665 -35.20 -9.69 26.59
C LYS A 665 -36.28 -10.43 25.79
N GLN A 666 -36.58 -9.97 24.58
CA GLN A 666 -37.55 -10.63 23.69
C GLN A 666 -37.11 -12.04 23.27
N LEU A 667 -35.81 -12.23 22.99
CA LEU A 667 -35.26 -13.54 22.65
C LEU A 667 -35.28 -14.48 23.87
N LEU A 668 -34.92 -14.00 25.07
CA LEU A 668 -34.97 -14.80 26.30
C LEU A 668 -36.40 -15.25 26.63
N LEU A 669 -37.40 -14.35 26.55
CA LEU A 669 -38.82 -14.71 26.75
C LEU A 669 -39.30 -15.73 25.72
N CYS A 670 -38.85 -15.61 24.47
CA CYS A 670 -39.16 -16.59 23.43
C CYS A 670 -38.57 -17.96 23.77
N LEU A 671 -37.29 -18.02 24.15
CA LEU A 671 -36.63 -19.28 24.50
C LEU A 671 -37.23 -19.90 25.77
N GLU A 672 -37.64 -19.10 26.76
CA GLU A 672 -38.35 -19.57 27.96
C GLU A 672 -39.61 -20.36 27.56
N SER A 673 -40.45 -19.77 26.70
CA SER A 673 -41.68 -20.41 26.23
C SER A 673 -41.43 -21.70 25.42
N LEU A 674 -40.29 -21.80 24.73
CA LEU A 674 -39.91 -23.01 23.98
C LEU A 674 -39.39 -24.09 24.93
N HIS A 675 -38.55 -23.72 25.88
CA HIS A 675 -37.94 -24.65 26.86
C HIS A 675 -38.98 -25.20 27.84
N GLU A 676 -40.00 -24.43 28.21
CA GLU A 676 -41.18 -24.93 28.97
C GLU A 676 -41.90 -26.06 28.22
N ASN A 677 -41.89 -26.02 26.88
CA ASN A 677 -42.46 -27.07 26.02
C ASN A 677 -41.43 -28.14 25.63
N SER A 678 -40.24 -28.16 26.26
CA SER A 678 -39.13 -29.08 25.95
C SER A 678 -38.63 -29.00 24.50
N LEU A 679 -38.78 -27.85 23.85
CA LEU A 679 -38.31 -27.59 22.49
C LEU A 679 -37.02 -26.77 22.53
N VAL A 680 -35.98 -27.21 21.82
CA VAL A 680 -34.69 -26.50 21.70
C VAL A 680 -34.60 -25.89 20.31
N TYR A 681 -34.26 -24.61 20.19
CA TYR A 681 -34.32 -23.89 18.92
C TYR A 681 -33.19 -24.25 17.95
N ARG A 682 -31.99 -24.61 18.45
CA ARG A 682 -30.85 -25.20 17.71
C ARG A 682 -30.19 -24.37 16.60
N ASP A 683 -30.85 -23.35 16.07
CA ASP A 683 -30.40 -22.60 14.88
C ASP A 683 -30.44 -21.07 15.09
N LEU A 684 -29.97 -20.63 16.26
CA LEU A 684 -30.00 -19.22 16.65
C LEU A 684 -28.81 -18.45 16.06
N LEU A 685 -29.06 -17.81 14.91
CA LEU A 685 -28.08 -17.05 14.15
C LEU A 685 -28.55 -15.62 13.91
N PRO A 686 -27.66 -14.61 13.85
CA PRO A 686 -28.04 -13.24 13.49
C PRO A 686 -28.78 -13.15 12.14
N SER A 687 -28.44 -13.99 11.17
CA SER A 687 -29.11 -14.02 9.85
C SER A 687 -30.56 -14.52 9.90
N LYS A 688 -30.91 -15.32 10.93
CA LYS A 688 -32.22 -15.97 11.08
C LYS A 688 -33.14 -15.22 12.06
N ILE A 689 -32.62 -14.22 12.77
CA ILE A 689 -33.40 -13.34 13.65
C ILE A 689 -34.06 -12.25 12.78
N LEU A 690 -35.39 -12.24 12.75
CA LEU A 690 -36.18 -11.33 11.92
C LEU A 690 -36.70 -10.13 12.73
N ILE A 691 -36.85 -9.00 12.05
CA ILE A 691 -37.37 -7.75 12.62
C ILE A 691 -38.68 -7.42 11.92
N SER A 692 -39.75 -7.32 12.73
CA SER A 692 -41.13 -7.14 12.24
C SER A 692 -41.59 -5.69 12.19
N SER A 693 -41.03 -4.79 13.02
CA SER A 693 -41.40 -3.37 13.06
C SER A 693 -40.25 -2.52 13.57
N LEU A 694 -39.97 -1.43 12.86
CA LEU A 694 -38.95 -0.43 13.17
C LEU A 694 -39.59 0.87 13.65
N ASN A 695 -39.93 0.95 14.93
CA ASN A 695 -40.23 2.24 15.57
C ASN A 695 -38.95 2.77 16.23
N GLN A 696 -38.71 4.09 16.17
CA GLN A 696 -37.48 4.76 16.63
C GLN A 696 -37.06 4.43 18.07
N SER A 697 -37.96 3.88 18.90
CA SER A 697 -37.71 3.50 20.29
C SER A 697 -37.99 2.02 20.64
N GLN A 698 -38.60 1.23 19.75
CA GLN A 698 -38.97 -0.16 20.03
C GLN A 698 -38.82 -1.03 18.78
N ILE A 699 -37.96 -2.06 18.88
CA ILE A 699 -37.75 -3.07 17.85
C ILE A 699 -38.46 -4.35 18.29
N THR A 700 -39.32 -4.92 17.45
CA THR A 700 -39.94 -6.22 17.72
C THR A 700 -39.24 -7.33 16.94
N VAL A 701 -38.68 -8.30 17.66
CA VAL A 701 -37.93 -9.42 17.10
C VAL A 701 -38.79 -10.67 17.01
N LYS A 702 -38.68 -11.40 15.90
CA LYS A 702 -39.39 -12.66 15.67
C LYS A 702 -38.46 -13.76 15.17
N LEU A 703 -38.62 -14.96 15.71
CA LEU A 703 -37.91 -16.16 15.29
C LEU A 703 -38.77 -16.99 14.32
N PRO A 704 -38.21 -17.48 13.20
CA PRO A 704 -38.92 -18.35 12.28
C PRO A 704 -39.17 -19.74 12.88
N HIS A 705 -40.28 -20.36 12.50
CA HIS A 705 -40.66 -21.69 13.00
C HIS A 705 -39.70 -22.83 12.62
N LEU A 706 -38.79 -22.65 11.65
CA LEU A 706 -37.91 -23.73 11.20
C LEU A 706 -36.84 -24.17 12.19
N GLY A 707 -36.31 -23.28 13.02
CA GLY A 707 -35.38 -23.70 14.09
C GLY A 707 -36.04 -24.69 15.05
N ILE A 708 -37.32 -24.43 15.36
CA ILE A 708 -38.17 -25.27 16.21
C ILE A 708 -38.40 -26.66 15.59
N MET A 709 -38.47 -26.75 14.26
CA MET A 709 -38.70 -28.00 13.52
C MET A 709 -37.51 -28.95 13.52
N LYS A 710 -36.27 -28.43 13.51
CA LYS A 710 -35.05 -29.24 13.70
C LYS A 710 -35.02 -29.92 15.07
N SER A 711 -35.82 -29.47 16.03
CA SER A 711 -35.90 -30.04 17.38
C SER A 711 -36.80 -31.28 17.49
N LEU A 712 -37.87 -31.35 16.69
CA LEU A 712 -38.88 -32.41 16.74
C LEU A 712 -38.51 -33.68 15.97
N LEU A 713 -37.63 -33.58 14.97
CA LEU A 713 -37.32 -34.68 14.03
C LEU A 713 -36.19 -35.63 14.46
N GLY A 714 -35.51 -35.38 15.57
CA GLY A 714 -34.70 -36.39 16.27
C GLY A 714 -33.53 -37.06 15.52
N THR A 715 -33.20 -36.72 14.27
CA THR A 715 -32.10 -37.36 13.53
C THR A 715 -31.22 -36.32 12.81
N ILE A 716 -29.98 -36.15 13.29
CA ILE A 716 -28.91 -35.35 12.66
C ILE A 716 -28.22 -36.20 11.57
N GLU A 717 -28.98 -36.91 10.72
CA GLU A 717 -28.37 -37.84 9.76
C GLU A 717 -28.08 -37.23 8.37
N SER A 718 -28.45 -35.98 8.09
CA SER A 718 -28.24 -35.49 6.72
C SER A 718 -28.22 -33.97 6.50
N GLU A 719 -27.68 -33.17 7.41
CA GLU A 719 -27.37 -31.77 7.07
C GLU A 719 -25.94 -31.43 7.49
N THR A 720 -25.10 -31.16 6.50
CA THR A 720 -23.80 -30.50 6.72
C THR A 720 -24.09 -29.14 7.37
N PRO A 721 -23.45 -28.80 8.50
CA PRO A 721 -23.58 -27.46 9.05
C PRO A 721 -23.17 -26.45 7.96
N GLU A 722 -24.04 -25.49 7.64
CA GLU A 722 -23.70 -24.40 6.72
C GLU A 722 -22.41 -23.72 7.23
N ASP A 723 -21.45 -23.41 6.36
CA ASP A 723 -20.11 -22.91 6.71
C ASP A 723 -20.12 -21.69 7.68
N ASN A 724 -21.20 -20.91 7.71
CA ASN A 724 -21.37 -19.76 8.60
C ASN A 724 -22.01 -20.09 9.97
N GLY A 725 -22.64 -21.25 10.11
CA GLY A 725 -23.35 -21.67 11.33
C GLY A 725 -22.41 -22.17 12.43
N MET A 726 -21.26 -22.75 12.05
CA MET A 726 -20.27 -23.31 13.00
C MET A 726 -19.72 -22.27 13.99
N ILE A 727 -19.69 -21.00 13.59
CA ILE A 727 -19.15 -19.87 14.39
C ILE A 727 -20.02 -19.57 15.63
N PHE A 728 -21.32 -19.88 15.57
CA PHE A 728 -22.29 -19.61 16.65
C PHE A 728 -22.69 -20.88 17.42
N SER A 729 -22.13 -22.03 17.02
CA SER A 729 -22.42 -23.32 17.64
C SER A 729 -21.68 -23.48 18.97
N PRO A 730 -22.35 -24.02 20.00
CA PRO A 730 -21.69 -24.34 21.26
C PRO A 730 -20.80 -25.59 21.16
N PRO A 731 -19.82 -25.76 22.07
CA PRO A 731 -18.88 -26.86 22.04
C PRO A 731 -19.55 -28.25 22.06
N GLU A 732 -20.67 -28.41 22.77
CA GLU A 732 -21.37 -29.69 22.90
C GLU A 732 -22.14 -30.11 21.63
N VAL A 733 -22.48 -29.18 20.73
CA VAL A 733 -23.18 -29.51 19.47
C VAL A 733 -22.26 -30.29 18.52
N PHE A 734 -20.95 -30.07 18.57
CA PHE A 734 -19.97 -30.88 17.84
C PHE A 734 -19.93 -32.33 18.33
N CYS A 735 -20.39 -32.57 19.56
CA CYS A 735 -20.54 -33.90 20.17
C CYS A 735 -21.95 -34.48 19.97
N ARG A 736 -22.80 -33.81 19.17
CA ARG A 736 -24.22 -34.11 18.98
C ARG A 736 -25.07 -34.08 20.25
N ILE A 737 -24.57 -33.44 21.31
CA ILE A 737 -25.34 -33.20 22.54
C ILE A 737 -26.10 -31.90 22.33
N ILE A 738 -27.41 -31.96 22.50
CA ILE A 738 -28.27 -30.78 22.37
C ILE A 738 -29.03 -30.63 23.68
N SER A 739 -28.86 -29.47 24.31
CA SER A 739 -29.47 -29.11 25.59
C SER A 739 -30.17 -27.76 25.48
N THR A 740 -31.01 -27.42 26.46
CA THR A 740 -31.60 -26.08 26.58
C THR A 740 -30.52 -25.01 26.71
N GLU A 741 -29.41 -25.34 27.36
CA GLU A 741 -28.25 -24.50 27.62
C GLU A 741 -27.43 -24.23 26.35
N SER A 742 -27.62 -25.04 25.31
CA SER A 742 -27.02 -24.84 23.98
C SER A 742 -27.56 -23.58 23.30
N ASP A 743 -28.87 -23.31 23.42
CA ASP A 743 -29.48 -22.08 22.88
C ASP A 743 -28.94 -20.82 23.59
N ILE A 744 -28.58 -20.94 24.87
CA ILE A 744 -28.06 -19.83 25.70
C ILE A 744 -26.67 -19.41 25.22
N TRP A 745 -25.82 -20.36 24.81
CA TRP A 745 -24.53 -20.04 24.21
C TRP A 745 -24.68 -19.30 22.89
N SER A 746 -25.51 -19.82 21.97
CA SER A 746 -25.75 -19.17 20.69
C SER A 746 -26.33 -17.77 20.87
N LEU A 747 -27.19 -17.58 21.88
CA LEU A 747 -27.69 -16.25 22.25
C LEU A 747 -26.58 -15.35 22.80
N GLY A 748 -25.60 -15.89 23.53
CA GLY A 748 -24.40 -15.18 23.98
C GLY A 748 -23.53 -14.71 22.80
N CYS A 749 -23.36 -15.54 21.77
CA CYS A 749 -22.66 -15.16 20.55
C CYS A 749 -23.41 -14.07 19.76
N VAL A 750 -24.75 -14.13 19.72
CA VAL A 750 -25.60 -13.06 19.15
C VAL A 750 -25.45 -11.78 19.99
N PHE A 751 -25.42 -11.88 21.32
CA PHE A 751 -25.25 -10.74 22.22
C PHE A 751 -23.90 -10.05 21.99
N LEU A 752 -22.82 -10.83 21.88
CA LEU A 752 -21.49 -10.33 21.51
C LEU A 752 -21.54 -9.58 20.17
N TYR A 753 -22.21 -10.14 19.16
CA TYR A 753 -22.34 -9.53 17.84
C TYR A 753 -23.13 -8.20 17.85
N LEU A 754 -24.13 -8.08 18.74
CA LEU A 754 -24.90 -6.86 18.96
C LEU A 754 -24.08 -5.77 19.67
N LEU A 755 -23.19 -6.15 20.58
CA LEU A 755 -22.36 -5.22 21.34
C LEU A 755 -21.19 -4.63 20.52
N GLN A 756 -20.76 -5.30 19.46
CA GLN A 756 -19.68 -4.83 18.57
C GLN A 756 -20.07 -3.59 17.75
N SER A 757 -19.10 -2.70 17.53
CA SER A 757 -19.26 -1.55 16.63
C SER A 757 -19.26 -1.97 15.15
N ARG A 758 -19.73 -1.08 14.27
CA ARG A 758 -19.72 -1.32 12.82
C ARG A 758 -18.31 -1.59 12.27
N SER A 759 -17.31 -0.85 12.77
CA SER A 759 -15.91 -1.02 12.38
C SER A 759 -15.34 -2.33 12.92
N GLU A 760 -15.64 -2.71 14.18
CA GLU A 760 -15.23 -3.99 14.76
C GLU A 760 -15.79 -5.18 13.99
N ARG A 761 -17.08 -5.14 13.60
CA ARG A 761 -17.73 -6.21 12.80
C ARG A 761 -17.13 -6.38 11.40
N THR A 762 -16.56 -5.32 10.82
CA THR A 762 -16.06 -5.34 9.44
C THR A 762 -14.55 -5.60 9.37
N LEU A 763 -13.80 -5.15 10.38
CA LEU A 763 -12.34 -5.24 10.43
C LEU A 763 -11.81 -6.46 11.20
N LYS A 764 -12.57 -7.01 12.15
CA LYS A 764 -12.14 -8.16 12.97
C LYS A 764 -12.86 -9.43 12.50
N GLN A 765 -12.12 -10.54 12.46
CA GLN A 765 -12.71 -11.87 12.28
C GLN A 765 -13.64 -12.21 13.46
N PRO A 766 -14.70 -13.03 13.24
CA PRO A 766 -15.56 -13.44 14.34
C PRO A 766 -14.77 -14.22 15.39
N LEU A 767 -15.13 -14.03 16.67
CA LEU A 767 -14.34 -14.48 17.82
C LEU A 767 -14.08 -16.00 17.84
N PHE A 768 -15.05 -16.77 17.36
CA PHE A 768 -15.02 -18.24 17.30
C PHE A 768 -14.95 -18.74 15.84
N SER A 769 -14.16 -18.09 15.00
CA SER A 769 -13.93 -18.55 13.62
C SER A 769 -13.15 -19.87 13.58
N GLY A 770 -13.36 -20.70 12.57
CA GLY A 770 -12.58 -21.92 12.36
C GLY A 770 -12.98 -22.55 11.03
N HIS A 771 -12.02 -23.22 10.36
CA HIS A 771 -12.31 -23.94 9.12
C HIS A 771 -12.87 -25.34 9.40
N ASP A 772 -12.43 -25.95 10.50
CA ASP A 772 -12.88 -27.25 10.97
C ASP A 772 -13.40 -27.18 12.41
N ALA A 773 -14.16 -28.19 12.85
CA ALA A 773 -14.66 -28.30 14.23
C ALA A 773 -13.53 -28.24 15.28
N LYS A 774 -12.34 -28.76 14.94
CA LYS A 774 -11.13 -28.69 15.80
C LYS A 774 -10.65 -27.25 15.99
N ASP A 775 -10.58 -26.47 14.91
CA ASP A 775 -10.16 -25.07 14.95
C ASP A 775 -11.14 -24.22 15.77
N VAL A 776 -12.44 -24.47 15.60
CA VAL A 776 -13.48 -23.77 16.38
C VAL A 776 -13.32 -24.08 17.87
N ILE A 777 -13.11 -25.34 18.25
CA ILE A 777 -12.87 -25.73 19.64
C ILE A 777 -11.57 -25.11 20.20
N GLU A 778 -10.49 -25.07 19.41
CA GLU A 778 -9.24 -24.43 19.81
C GLU A 778 -9.45 -22.94 20.10
N ASN A 779 -10.18 -22.24 19.24
CA ASN A 779 -10.50 -20.83 19.45
C ASN A 779 -11.48 -20.60 20.61
N ILE A 780 -12.44 -21.50 20.83
CA ILE A 780 -13.30 -21.47 22.04
C ILE A 780 -12.45 -21.61 23.30
N VAL A 781 -11.54 -22.57 23.37
CA VAL A 781 -10.66 -22.79 24.53
C VAL A 781 -9.71 -21.62 24.74
N ARG A 782 -9.19 -21.03 23.65
CA ARG A 782 -8.34 -19.84 23.71
C ARG A 782 -9.04 -18.63 24.34
N VAL A 783 -10.34 -18.50 24.09
CA VAL A 783 -11.14 -17.35 24.53
C VAL A 783 -11.75 -17.60 25.90
N VAL A 784 -12.54 -18.67 26.05
CA VAL A 784 -13.34 -18.94 27.27
C VAL A 784 -12.51 -19.63 28.37
N GLY A 785 -11.41 -20.29 28.00
CA GLY A 785 -10.60 -21.05 28.94
C GLY A 785 -10.70 -22.56 28.75
N ARG A 786 -9.66 -23.26 29.20
CA ARG A 786 -9.58 -24.72 29.15
C ARG A 786 -10.57 -25.36 30.14
N PRO A 787 -11.43 -26.30 29.68
CA PRO A 787 -12.28 -27.08 30.58
C PRO A 787 -11.47 -28.03 31.46
N PHE A 788 -11.94 -28.29 32.68
CA PHE A 788 -11.33 -29.30 33.54
C PHE A 788 -11.69 -30.71 33.06
N GLN A 789 -10.75 -31.65 33.21
CA GLN A 789 -10.96 -33.05 32.82
C GLN A 789 -12.21 -33.65 33.46
N ARG A 790 -12.44 -33.38 34.75
CA ARG A 790 -13.64 -33.84 35.49
C ARG A 790 -14.95 -33.38 34.83
N ASP A 791 -14.98 -32.16 34.30
CA ASP A 791 -16.20 -31.56 33.76
C ASP A 791 -16.51 -32.19 32.37
N ILE A 792 -15.47 -32.62 31.65
CA ILE A 792 -15.59 -33.40 30.42
C ILE A 792 -16.01 -34.83 30.71
N ASP A 793 -15.39 -35.47 31.71
CA ASP A 793 -15.74 -36.82 32.14
C ASP A 793 -17.21 -36.90 32.58
N ASP A 794 -17.70 -35.88 33.31
CA ASP A 794 -19.10 -35.75 33.70
C ASP A 794 -20.03 -35.58 32.47
N LEU A 795 -19.60 -34.84 31.44
CA LEU A 795 -20.36 -34.69 30.19
C LEU A 795 -20.44 -36.01 29.40
N ILE A 796 -19.37 -36.79 29.40
CA ILE A 796 -19.29 -38.09 28.73
C ILE A 796 -20.13 -39.12 29.48
N GLN A 797 -20.03 -39.19 30.80
CA GLN A 797 -20.76 -40.16 31.62
C GLN A 797 -22.27 -39.94 31.61
N ASN A 798 -22.73 -38.68 31.52
CA ASN A 798 -24.16 -38.36 31.53
C ASN A 798 -24.85 -38.59 30.17
N ASN A 799 -24.11 -38.80 29.08
CA ASN A 799 -24.66 -38.94 27.73
C ASN A 799 -24.16 -40.22 27.05
N SER A 800 -24.94 -41.31 27.12
CA SER A 800 -24.58 -42.63 26.60
C SER A 800 -24.63 -42.78 25.06
N SER A 801 -24.82 -41.70 24.31
CA SER A 801 -25.03 -41.69 22.86
C SER A 801 -24.01 -40.81 22.09
N ILE A 802 -22.85 -40.54 22.68
CA ILE A 802 -21.79 -39.73 22.05
C ILE A 802 -21.03 -40.60 21.04
N GLU A 803 -20.82 -40.08 19.83
CA GLU A 803 -19.95 -40.71 18.84
C GLU A 803 -18.47 -40.59 19.25
N GLN A 804 -17.65 -41.59 18.89
CA GLN A 804 -16.23 -41.62 19.24
C GLN A 804 -15.49 -40.34 18.80
N ASP A 805 -15.85 -39.79 17.64
CA ASP A 805 -15.29 -38.55 17.10
C ASP A 805 -15.58 -37.32 18.01
N GLY A 806 -16.73 -37.29 18.69
CA GLY A 806 -17.07 -36.22 19.64
C GLY A 806 -16.31 -36.34 20.95
N VAL A 807 -16.06 -37.57 21.41
CA VAL A 807 -15.22 -37.82 22.60
C VAL A 807 -13.78 -37.38 22.35
N ASP A 808 -13.22 -37.74 21.19
CA ASP A 808 -11.86 -37.36 20.79
C ASP A 808 -11.68 -35.83 20.72
N LEU A 809 -12.74 -35.09 20.33
CA LEU A 809 -12.74 -33.62 20.31
C LEU A 809 -12.77 -32.99 21.71
N LEU A 810 -13.54 -33.55 22.65
CA LEU A 810 -13.56 -33.09 24.04
C LEU A 810 -12.25 -33.42 24.76
N GLU A 811 -11.72 -34.61 24.56
CA GLU A 811 -10.38 -34.98 25.06
C GLU A 811 -9.32 -34.05 24.46
N PHE A 812 -9.38 -33.73 23.17
CA PHE A 812 -8.50 -32.74 22.55
C PHE A 812 -8.59 -31.37 23.24
N ALA A 813 -9.81 -30.86 23.50
CA ALA A 813 -10.00 -29.60 24.23
C ALA A 813 -9.34 -29.60 25.62
N SER A 814 -9.36 -30.75 26.30
CA SER A 814 -8.71 -30.93 27.60
C SER A 814 -7.18 -30.94 27.50
N THR A 815 -6.58 -31.22 26.35
CA THR A 815 -5.11 -31.29 26.17
C THR A 815 -4.48 -29.97 25.78
N LEU A 816 -5.29 -28.98 25.38
CA LEU A 816 -4.83 -27.68 24.92
C LEU A 816 -4.13 -26.87 26.03
N PRO A 817 -3.22 -25.96 25.66
CA PRO A 817 -2.54 -25.09 26.62
C PRO A 817 -3.54 -24.15 27.31
N VAL A 818 -3.25 -23.82 28.57
CA VAL A 818 -4.04 -22.83 29.31
C VAL A 818 -3.83 -21.46 28.64
N PRO A 819 -4.89 -20.69 28.33
CA PRO A 819 -4.74 -19.37 27.73
C PRO A 819 -3.89 -18.45 28.59
N PHE A 820 -3.03 -17.66 27.94
CA PHE A 820 -2.14 -16.71 28.61
C PHE A 820 -2.85 -15.40 29.00
N GLU A 821 -3.90 -15.03 28.25
CA GLU A 821 -4.71 -13.83 28.48
C GLU A 821 -6.03 -14.21 29.17
N ASP A 822 -6.48 -13.37 30.10
CA ASP A 822 -7.76 -13.57 30.79
C ASP A 822 -8.93 -13.35 29.81
N PHE A 823 -9.96 -14.19 29.91
CA PHE A 823 -11.17 -14.11 29.07
C PHE A 823 -11.79 -12.71 29.03
N ILE A 824 -11.74 -12.00 30.16
CA ILE A 824 -12.24 -10.62 30.30
C ILE A 824 -11.45 -9.66 29.40
N ASP A 825 -10.14 -9.81 29.31
CA ASP A 825 -9.27 -8.93 28.52
C ASP A 825 -9.42 -9.20 27.02
N ILE A 826 -9.62 -10.47 26.65
CA ILE A 826 -9.94 -10.88 25.27
C ILE A 826 -11.28 -10.30 24.83
N LEU A 827 -12.30 -10.31 25.69
CA LEU A 827 -13.59 -9.70 25.38
C LEU A 827 -13.51 -8.18 25.27
N LYS A 828 -12.82 -7.51 26.20
CA LYS A 828 -12.63 -6.05 26.19
C LYS A 828 -11.80 -5.56 24.99
N SER A 829 -10.83 -6.34 24.52
CA SER A 829 -10.05 -6.01 23.32
C SER A 829 -10.87 -6.17 22.04
N ASN A 830 -11.86 -7.07 22.03
CA ASN A 830 -12.73 -7.29 20.87
C ASN A 830 -13.91 -6.33 20.82
N VAL A 831 -14.47 -5.94 21.97
CA VAL A 831 -15.62 -5.05 22.09
C VAL A 831 -15.26 -3.85 22.97
N SER A 832 -14.98 -2.70 22.33
CA SER A 832 -14.60 -1.46 23.01
C SER A 832 -15.62 -0.98 24.05
N ARG A 833 -16.91 -1.31 23.86
CA ARG A 833 -18.03 -0.92 24.74
C ARG A 833 -18.08 -1.69 26.07
N LEU A 834 -17.46 -2.87 26.18
CA LEU A 834 -17.46 -3.65 27.43
C LEU A 834 -16.64 -2.99 28.55
N ASN A 835 -15.87 -1.94 28.25
CA ASN A 835 -15.19 -1.13 29.26
C ASN A 835 -16.14 -0.22 30.05
N SER A 836 -17.26 0.19 29.45
CA SER A 836 -18.25 1.07 30.09
C SER A 836 -19.44 0.31 30.67
N GLU A 837 -19.84 -0.82 30.06
CA GLU A 837 -21.05 -1.58 30.42
C GLU A 837 -20.69 -2.90 31.14
N LEU A 838 -20.36 -2.80 32.43
CA LEU A 838 -19.95 -3.95 33.24
C LEU A 838 -21.06 -4.99 33.44
N ASP A 839 -22.33 -4.57 33.49
CA ASP A 839 -23.46 -5.50 33.64
C ASP A 839 -23.71 -6.34 32.38
N ALA A 840 -23.39 -5.79 31.20
CA ALA A 840 -23.44 -6.53 29.94
C ALA A 840 -22.30 -7.56 29.86
N LEU A 841 -21.11 -7.19 30.35
CA LEU A 841 -19.96 -8.09 30.47
C LEU A 841 -20.28 -9.27 31.40
N ASP A 842 -20.83 -9.02 32.59
CA ASP A 842 -21.17 -10.08 33.55
C ASP A 842 -22.19 -11.07 32.97
N LEU A 843 -23.26 -10.58 32.33
CA LEU A 843 -24.23 -11.44 31.67
C LEU A 843 -23.57 -12.30 30.57
N LEU A 844 -22.69 -11.70 29.76
CA LEU A 844 -21.98 -12.40 28.69
C LEU A 844 -21.06 -13.50 29.23
N LEU A 845 -20.32 -13.24 30.32
CA LEU A 845 -19.46 -14.21 31.01
C LEU A 845 -20.26 -15.40 31.55
N GLN A 846 -21.50 -15.15 32.01
CA GLN A 846 -22.37 -16.20 32.55
C GLN A 846 -23.05 -17.04 31.45
N MET A 847 -23.25 -16.47 30.25
CA MET A 847 -23.78 -17.18 29.07
C MET A 847 -22.70 -18.00 28.34
N LEU A 848 -21.49 -17.45 28.20
CA LEU A 848 -20.38 -18.08 27.47
C LEU A 848 -19.50 -18.91 28.40
N LYS A 849 -19.99 -20.09 28.79
CA LYS A 849 -19.19 -21.09 29.50
C LYS A 849 -19.07 -22.38 28.70
N PHE A 850 -17.90 -23.01 28.79
CA PHE A 850 -17.59 -24.22 28.04
C PHE A 850 -18.60 -25.34 28.35
N THR A 851 -18.81 -25.67 29.62
CA THR A 851 -19.78 -26.69 30.02
C THR A 851 -21.21 -26.14 30.11
N PRO A 852 -22.20 -26.84 29.54
CA PRO A 852 -23.59 -26.38 29.50
C PRO A 852 -24.19 -26.23 30.91
N GLN A 853 -23.90 -27.14 31.86
CA GLN A 853 -24.46 -27.10 33.23
C GLN A 853 -24.05 -25.86 34.02
N ASN A 854 -22.92 -25.24 33.66
CA ASN A 854 -22.42 -24.06 34.35
C ASN A 854 -23.01 -22.75 33.80
N ARG A 855 -23.69 -22.78 32.64
CA ARG A 855 -24.28 -21.61 32.01
C ARG A 855 -25.48 -21.10 32.83
N ILE A 856 -25.73 -19.80 32.74
CA ILE A 856 -26.90 -19.18 33.36
C ILE A 856 -28.20 -19.74 32.77
N THR A 857 -29.19 -20.02 33.62
CA THR A 857 -30.54 -20.41 33.18
C THR A 857 -31.32 -19.20 32.67
N ILE A 858 -32.33 -19.41 31.82
CA ILE A 858 -33.11 -18.30 31.23
C ILE A 858 -33.78 -17.44 32.31
N GLN A 859 -34.35 -18.05 33.35
CA GLN A 859 -34.98 -17.34 34.47
C GLN A 859 -33.98 -16.45 35.22
N ASN A 860 -32.75 -16.94 35.43
CA ASN A 860 -31.70 -16.15 36.06
C ASN A 860 -31.20 -15.04 35.13
N ALA A 861 -31.13 -15.29 33.82
CA ALA A 861 -30.76 -14.30 32.82
C ALA A 861 -31.79 -13.15 32.74
N LEU A 862 -33.09 -13.46 32.77
CA LEU A 862 -34.16 -12.45 32.78
C LEU A 862 -34.15 -11.58 34.05
N ASN A 863 -33.73 -12.15 35.18
CA ASN A 863 -33.61 -11.44 36.46
C ASN A 863 -32.25 -10.71 36.62
N HIS A 864 -31.35 -10.79 35.64
CA HIS A 864 -30.03 -10.19 35.71
C HIS A 864 -30.07 -8.66 35.77
N ARG A 865 -29.09 -8.03 36.43
CA ARG A 865 -28.99 -6.57 36.59
C ARG A 865 -29.02 -5.81 35.27
N PHE A 866 -28.53 -6.42 34.20
CA PHE A 866 -28.56 -5.88 32.85
C PHE A 866 -29.97 -5.51 32.35
N PHE A 867 -31.01 -6.23 32.82
CA PHE A 867 -32.41 -6.01 32.42
C PHE A 867 -33.23 -5.23 33.45
N GLN A 868 -32.65 -4.94 34.62
CA GLN A 868 -33.24 -4.10 35.67
C GLN A 868 -32.98 -2.63 35.35
#